data_AF-A0A834FZC0-F1
#
_entry.id   AF-A0A834FZC0-F1
#
_cell.length_a   1.000
_cell.length_b   1.000
_cell.length_c   1.000
_cell.angle_alpha   90.00
_cell.angle_beta   90.00
_cell.angle_gamma   90.00
#
_symmetry.space_group_name_H-M   'P 1'
#
loop_
_entity.id
_entity.type
_entity.pdbx_description
1 polymer ?
#
loop_
_entity_poly.entity_id
_entity_poly.type
_entity_poly.pdbx_seq_one_letter_code
_entity_poly.pdbx_strand_id
1 'polypeptide(L)'
;MNCFFPFKEKPESRKAKSSEEVVIAKEHNLRVFSYSELKTATDNFNSSLKVGEGGFGSVYKATIRHPKGKEGNPTAVAIKTFTGERGSREWLTQVQLLGVVDHPNLVKLLGYCSVVGKRAVHRLLVYEYMPNGSLDYHLFNKASTTLPWTSRLEIILGAAQGLAYLHEGLEIQVIYRDFKPSNVLLDEYFKPKLSDSGLAKRGPTNDYDHVSTEVAGTVGYIAPEYLSTGRLSVKCDVYSFGVVLYEILAGRRALDRNPLLEDQLLLEWVKLHPADSKGFSTIIDACLENQYSLSAAHKIAKLADTCLNKYPKYRPRMSQVVEILKQVMEESVEESFSEKRRSESSASSNLVGLNKHSNQMGDIDTSRRMKGFLKPDEQNLYAPDPKLRGEEDSEHLQLQVHQYSDPPIGIFGRGSNSGNAPEEGVLSMGELINEMGEAEDEGLLNEVTQSFYEELLEEILLGELEETPPDQRELEESNCHLLKVPPTISHHFSILCVLDLSSTEINSLPQSISRLEALQKLFLRSCELLMELPPEIGELVNLEVLDLEGTEILCLPKEIAKLVNLTCLKVSFYGYANQTVIPRRVLSNLSILIELIIDVTPFGEWWEVEAIVDDLCSLKELRTLQLYLPTAEPLAELTLIFPGLTNFRFTVGRHEEHFISHLPHDVEEEFNNREKLEKGLKYLNGNSIPNGVTEVLKHANAFFLQRHWTAKSLSEFGHKNMTQVKFCLVMECNEFRFIIDSEQFNRGKDDRGESKDFVYFDEANALGSLERLIIRYMKNMESIWKGPVGKGSLSNLKSLALHTCPNLTTLFTIDMVINLTNLEELIVEDCPKLDSLVSLKSTSSKPGLFLRRLKKISLLELPELASISGSLCIAPNLERMVIFYCPKLEKLSTMEVSSTDLKVIKGEKEWWDALKWYESDLSTEHEDYLARLFIPLRRDGDLMAQLTKD
;
A
#
# COMPACT_ATOMS: atom_id res chain seq x y z
N MET A 1 1.57 4.27 -61.76
CA MET A 1 0.54 4.68 -62.75
C MET A 1 -0.48 5.53 -62.02
N ASN A 2 -0.81 6.68 -62.64
CA ASN A 2 -1.51 7.83 -62.07
C ASN A 2 -3.02 7.66 -61.85
N CYS A 3 -3.57 8.55 -60.99
CA CYS A 3 -4.77 9.41 -61.16
C CYS A 3 -5.75 9.31 -59.96
N PHE A 4 -5.88 10.29 -59.05
CA PHE A 4 -6.63 11.58 -59.09
C PHE A 4 -8.15 11.39 -59.36
N PHE A 5 -9.14 11.82 -58.54
CA PHE A 5 -9.58 13.16 -58.02
C PHE A 5 -10.81 12.94 -57.07
N PRO A 6 -11.55 13.95 -56.55
CA PRO A 6 -11.22 15.10 -55.68
C PRO A 6 -12.12 15.21 -54.41
N PHE A 7 -11.66 16.00 -53.44
CA PHE A 7 -12.48 16.59 -52.37
C PHE A 7 -13.33 17.77 -52.90
N LYS A 8 -14.64 17.76 -52.61
CA LYS A 8 -15.45 18.97 -52.29
C LYS A 8 -16.86 18.59 -51.84
N GLU A 9 -17.16 18.78 -50.56
CA GLU A 9 -18.26 19.61 -50.03
C GLU A 9 -18.34 19.51 -48.49
N LYS A 10 -18.52 20.66 -47.84
CA LYS A 10 -18.86 20.90 -46.43
C LYS A 10 -20.09 21.84 -46.45
N PRO A 11 -20.84 22.04 -45.36
CA PRO A 11 -21.30 21.11 -44.33
C PRO A 11 -22.81 21.29 -44.03
N GLU A 12 -23.50 20.28 -43.48
CA GLU A 12 -24.71 20.54 -42.68
C GLU A 12 -24.61 19.85 -41.31
N SER A 13 -24.88 20.67 -40.30
CA SER A 13 -24.67 20.42 -38.88
C SER A 13 -25.36 19.17 -38.36
N ARG A 14 -24.58 18.19 -37.92
CA ARG A 14 -24.98 17.23 -36.89
C ARG A 14 -23.89 17.18 -35.83
N LYS A 15 -24.28 17.48 -34.58
CA LYS A 15 -23.46 17.36 -33.37
C LYS A 15 -22.62 16.08 -33.45
N ALA A 16 -21.31 16.22 -33.33
CA ALA A 16 -20.41 15.10 -33.14
C ALA A 16 -20.88 14.33 -31.89
N LYS A 17 -21.49 13.15 -32.11
CA LYS A 17 -21.43 12.10 -31.09
C LYS A 17 -19.95 11.72 -30.97
N SER A 18 -19.49 11.53 -29.74
CA SER A 18 -18.19 10.95 -29.38
C SER A 18 -17.81 9.84 -30.37
N SER A 19 -16.86 10.14 -31.25
CA SER A 19 -16.43 9.25 -32.33
C SER A 19 -15.79 7.96 -31.82
N GLU A 20 -15.25 7.95 -30.60
CA GLU A 20 -14.60 6.79 -29.98
C GLU A 20 -15.60 5.76 -29.43
N GLU A 21 -16.68 6.18 -28.75
CA GLU A 21 -17.67 5.26 -28.15
C GLU A 21 -18.46 4.46 -29.20
N VAL A 22 -18.62 5.01 -30.41
CA VAL A 22 -19.34 4.38 -31.53
C VAL A 22 -18.45 3.41 -32.32
N VAL A 23 -17.13 3.58 -32.24
CA VAL A 23 -16.14 2.69 -32.88
C VAL A 23 -15.95 1.43 -32.02
N ILE A 24 -15.82 1.59 -30.69
CA ILE A 24 -15.66 0.48 -29.71
C ILE A 24 -16.86 -0.49 -29.75
N ALA A 25 -18.08 0.02 -29.95
CA ALA A 25 -19.31 -0.79 -30.03
C ALA A 25 -19.34 -1.81 -31.17
N LYS A 26 -18.69 -1.47 -32.30
CA LYS A 26 -18.76 -2.24 -33.54
C LYS A 26 -17.75 -3.37 -33.60
N GLU A 27 -16.67 -3.31 -32.83
CA GLU A 27 -15.61 -4.33 -32.80
C GLU A 27 -15.92 -5.50 -31.86
N HIS A 28 -16.79 -5.32 -30.85
CA HIS A 28 -16.97 -6.30 -29.75
C HIS A 28 -18.34 -7.00 -29.69
N ASN A 29 -19.19 -6.91 -30.72
CA ASN A 29 -20.53 -7.53 -30.77
C ASN A 29 -21.49 -7.22 -29.59
N LEU A 30 -21.19 -6.22 -28.74
CA LEU A 30 -22.02 -5.82 -27.61
C LEU A 30 -23.30 -5.10 -28.08
N ARG A 31 -24.45 -5.42 -27.47
CA ARG A 31 -25.70 -4.73 -27.79
C ARG A 31 -25.72 -3.33 -27.16
N VAL A 32 -25.91 -2.30 -27.99
CA VAL A 32 -26.18 -0.94 -27.52
C VAL A 32 -27.66 -0.84 -27.14
N PHE A 33 -27.93 -0.63 -25.85
CA PHE A 33 -29.27 -0.45 -25.32
C PHE A 33 -29.64 1.03 -25.22
N SER A 34 -30.91 1.34 -25.45
CA SER A 34 -31.42 2.67 -25.13
C SER A 34 -31.75 2.79 -23.64
N TYR A 35 -31.52 3.96 -23.05
CA TYR A 35 -31.89 4.20 -21.66
C TYR A 35 -33.39 3.96 -21.41
N SER A 36 -34.25 4.33 -22.37
CA SER A 36 -35.69 4.09 -22.26
C SER A 36 -36.02 2.60 -22.21
N GLU A 37 -35.33 1.77 -22.99
CA GLU A 37 -35.54 0.32 -22.98
C GLU A 37 -35.18 -0.27 -21.61
N LEU A 38 -34.00 0.06 -21.08
CA LEU A 38 -33.55 -0.44 -19.78
C LEU A 38 -34.43 0.08 -18.65
N LYS A 39 -34.83 1.35 -18.70
CA LYS A 39 -35.76 1.96 -17.74
C LYS A 39 -37.12 1.26 -17.73
N THR A 40 -37.66 0.90 -18.89
CA THR A 40 -38.91 0.12 -18.97
C THR A 40 -38.71 -1.31 -18.46
N ALA A 41 -37.58 -1.94 -18.79
CA ALA A 41 -37.28 -3.31 -18.37
C ALA A 41 -37.10 -3.45 -16.85
N THR A 42 -36.69 -2.38 -16.17
CA THR A 42 -36.52 -2.31 -14.70
C THR A 42 -37.71 -1.65 -13.99
N ASP A 43 -38.83 -1.40 -14.67
CA ASP A 43 -39.98 -0.66 -14.12
C ASP A 43 -39.57 0.67 -13.44
N ASN A 44 -38.84 1.50 -14.18
CA ASN A 44 -38.23 2.74 -13.70
C ASN A 44 -37.22 2.55 -12.56
N PHE A 45 -36.42 1.49 -12.61
CA PHE A 45 -35.43 1.15 -11.57
C PHE A 45 -36.10 0.96 -10.20
N ASN A 46 -37.21 0.21 -10.20
CA ASN A 46 -37.99 -0.10 -9.01
C ASN A 46 -37.10 -0.79 -7.95
N SER A 47 -37.19 -0.34 -6.70
CA SER A 47 -36.41 -0.90 -5.60
C SER A 47 -36.74 -2.38 -5.33
N SER A 48 -37.94 -2.84 -5.70
CA SER A 48 -38.33 -4.26 -5.59
C SER A 48 -37.57 -5.18 -6.56
N LEU A 49 -36.99 -4.64 -7.63
CA LEU A 49 -36.18 -5.37 -8.61
C LEU A 49 -34.67 -5.22 -8.34
N LYS A 50 -34.28 -4.48 -7.32
CA LYS A 50 -32.89 -4.32 -6.92
C LYS A 50 -32.39 -5.62 -6.31
N VAL A 51 -31.34 -6.18 -6.90
CA VAL A 51 -30.72 -7.45 -6.46
C VAL A 51 -29.42 -7.24 -5.69
N GLY A 52 -28.83 -6.06 -5.78
CA GLY A 52 -27.62 -5.72 -5.03
C GLY A 52 -27.26 -4.24 -5.13
N GLU A 53 -26.39 -3.81 -4.22
CA GLU A 53 -25.77 -2.49 -4.20
C GLU A 53 -24.29 -2.66 -3.91
N GLY A 54 -23.44 -2.23 -4.86
CA GLY A 54 -21.99 -2.21 -4.69
C GLY A 54 -21.48 -0.79 -4.49
N GLY A 55 -20.17 -0.63 -4.29
CA GLY A 55 -19.53 0.69 -4.08
C GLY A 55 -19.70 1.69 -5.23
N PHE A 56 -20.18 1.23 -6.40
CA PHE A 56 -20.20 1.98 -7.66
C PHE A 56 -21.57 2.05 -8.33
N GLY A 57 -22.61 1.53 -7.66
CA GLY A 57 -24.00 1.68 -8.06
C GLY A 57 -24.86 0.45 -7.76
N SER A 58 -26.11 0.51 -8.24
CA SER A 58 -27.14 -0.49 -7.95
C SER A 58 -27.31 -1.48 -9.11
N VAL A 59 -27.61 -2.74 -8.78
CA VAL A 59 -27.88 -3.80 -9.75
C VAL A 59 -29.36 -4.16 -9.70
N TYR A 60 -30.01 -4.20 -10.86
CA TYR A 60 -31.43 -4.50 -11.01
C TYR A 60 -31.63 -5.74 -11.87
N LYS A 61 -32.55 -6.62 -11.45
CA LYS A 61 -33.04 -7.70 -12.29
C LYS A 61 -34.02 -7.14 -13.31
N ALA A 62 -33.86 -7.54 -14.57
CA ALA A 62 -34.79 -7.17 -15.63
C ALA A 62 -34.98 -8.32 -16.61
N THR A 63 -35.97 -8.19 -17.48
CA THR A 63 -36.20 -9.11 -18.60
C THR A 63 -36.20 -8.34 -19.90
N ILE A 64 -35.31 -8.72 -20.81
CA ILE A 64 -35.15 -8.05 -22.10
C ILE A 64 -35.76 -8.93 -23.20
N ARG A 65 -36.52 -8.28 -24.10
CA ARG A 65 -37.07 -8.93 -25.31
C ARG A 65 -36.13 -8.71 -26.48
N HIS A 66 -35.99 -9.71 -27.35
CA HIS A 66 -35.19 -9.58 -28.57
C HIS A 66 -35.87 -8.60 -29.57
N PRO A 67 -35.09 -7.91 -30.41
CA PRO A 67 -35.63 -7.05 -31.47
C PRO A 67 -36.57 -7.82 -32.42
N LYS A 68 -37.58 -7.13 -32.96
CA LYS A 68 -38.59 -7.71 -33.86
C LYS A 68 -37.92 -8.48 -35.02
N GLY A 69 -38.19 -9.79 -35.13
CA GLY A 69 -37.70 -10.67 -36.20
C GLY A 69 -36.82 -11.85 -35.76
N LYS A 70 -36.42 -11.93 -34.48
CA LYS A 70 -35.85 -13.15 -33.89
C LYS A 70 -36.88 -13.75 -32.92
N GLU A 71 -37.45 -14.90 -33.25
CA GLU A 71 -38.24 -15.68 -32.28
C GLU A 71 -37.30 -16.18 -31.19
N GLY A 72 -37.54 -15.76 -29.94
CA GLY A 72 -36.73 -16.14 -28.79
C GLY A 72 -37.43 -15.77 -27.49
N ASN A 73 -37.27 -16.63 -26.48
CA ASN A 73 -37.83 -16.38 -25.15
C ASN A 73 -37.20 -15.12 -24.53
N PRO A 74 -37.95 -14.38 -23.69
CA PRO A 74 -37.40 -13.25 -22.95
C PRO A 74 -36.20 -13.69 -22.09
N THR A 75 -35.11 -12.92 -22.11
CA THR A 75 -33.88 -13.24 -21.38
C THR A 75 -33.84 -12.46 -20.07
N ALA A 76 -33.61 -13.15 -18.95
CA ALA A 76 -33.33 -12.50 -17.67
C ALA A 76 -31.91 -11.91 -17.67
N VAL A 77 -31.79 -10.67 -17.22
CA VAL A 77 -30.52 -9.93 -17.20
C VAL A 77 -30.32 -9.19 -15.89
N ALA A 78 -29.07 -8.90 -15.57
CA ALA A 78 -28.68 -7.98 -14.50
C ALA A 78 -28.23 -6.64 -15.09
N ILE A 79 -28.84 -5.55 -14.66
CA ILE A 79 -28.54 -4.19 -15.12
C ILE A 79 -27.82 -3.45 -14.00
N LYS A 80 -26.52 -3.17 -14.18
CA LYS A 80 -25.72 -2.37 -13.26
C LYS A 80 -25.75 -0.90 -13.68
N THR A 81 -26.18 -0.03 -12.77
CA THR A 81 -26.15 1.43 -12.96
C THR A 81 -24.87 2.01 -12.38
N PHE A 82 -24.32 3.04 -13.03
CA PHE A 82 -23.13 3.74 -12.55
C PHE A 82 -23.44 5.22 -12.34
N THR A 83 -22.93 5.77 -11.24
CA THR A 83 -23.10 7.19 -10.88
C THR A 83 -21.76 7.84 -10.55
N GLY A 84 -21.60 9.12 -10.89
CA GLY A 84 -20.38 9.88 -10.62
C GLY A 84 -19.21 9.56 -11.57
N GLU A 85 -18.09 10.24 -11.36
CA GLU A 85 -16.90 10.14 -12.22
C GLU A 85 -16.16 8.82 -12.03
N ARG A 86 -16.03 8.34 -10.78
CA ARG A 86 -15.45 7.02 -10.48
C ARG A 86 -16.22 5.88 -11.16
N GLY A 87 -17.55 5.90 -11.08
CA GLY A 87 -18.39 4.93 -11.80
C GLY A 87 -18.27 5.03 -13.33
N SER A 88 -17.92 6.20 -13.87
CA SER A 88 -17.66 6.37 -15.31
C SER A 88 -16.35 5.74 -15.76
N ARG A 89 -15.28 5.84 -14.95
CA ARG A 89 -14.00 5.16 -15.19
C ARG A 89 -14.17 3.64 -15.17
N GLU A 90 -14.86 3.10 -14.16
CA GLU A 90 -15.09 1.65 -14.07
C GLU A 90 -15.96 1.10 -15.19
N TRP A 91 -16.99 1.86 -15.58
CA TRP A 91 -17.81 1.51 -16.73
C TRP A 91 -16.94 1.39 -17.99
N LEU A 92 -16.00 2.33 -18.20
CA LEU A 92 -15.11 2.31 -19.35
C LEU A 92 -14.14 1.11 -19.29
N THR A 93 -13.53 0.85 -18.13
CA THR A 93 -12.66 -0.31 -17.89
C THR A 93 -13.38 -1.62 -18.21
N GLN A 94 -14.61 -1.81 -17.73
CA GLN A 94 -15.39 -3.03 -17.97
C GLN A 94 -15.75 -3.20 -19.45
N VAL A 95 -16.08 -2.12 -20.16
CA VAL A 95 -16.35 -2.18 -21.60
C VAL A 95 -15.08 -2.49 -22.40
N GLN A 96 -13.93 -1.91 -22.03
CA GLN A 96 -12.68 -2.04 -22.78
C GLN A 96 -11.91 -3.34 -22.51
N LEU A 97 -11.82 -3.79 -21.25
CA LEU A 97 -11.06 -4.99 -20.87
C LEU A 97 -11.92 -6.25 -20.92
N LEU A 98 -13.20 -6.14 -20.54
CA LEU A 98 -14.08 -7.31 -20.40
C LEU A 98 -15.18 -7.39 -21.46
N GLY A 99 -15.31 -6.39 -22.34
CA GLY A 99 -16.17 -6.50 -23.51
C GLY A 99 -15.73 -7.58 -24.51
N VAL A 100 -14.48 -8.04 -24.39
CA VAL A 100 -13.84 -9.02 -25.29
C VAL A 100 -13.66 -10.41 -24.68
N VAL A 101 -13.91 -10.60 -23.39
CA VAL A 101 -13.69 -11.89 -22.72
C VAL A 101 -14.91 -12.80 -22.87
N ASP A 102 -14.69 -14.06 -23.25
CA ASP A 102 -15.73 -15.08 -23.30
C ASP A 102 -15.19 -16.37 -22.68
N HIS A 103 -15.55 -16.63 -21.42
CA HIS A 103 -15.09 -17.78 -20.66
C HIS A 103 -16.23 -18.32 -19.78
N PRO A 104 -16.40 -19.65 -19.64
CA PRO A 104 -17.49 -20.24 -18.85
C PRO A 104 -17.52 -19.81 -17.39
N ASN A 105 -16.38 -19.39 -16.82
CA ASN A 105 -16.25 -18.91 -15.45
C ASN A 105 -16.11 -17.38 -15.31
N LEU A 106 -16.50 -16.61 -16.32
CA LEU A 106 -16.61 -15.14 -16.24
C LEU A 106 -18.04 -14.73 -16.59
N VAL A 107 -18.60 -13.76 -15.88
CA VAL A 107 -19.96 -13.26 -16.16
C VAL A 107 -19.95 -12.50 -17.49
N LYS A 108 -20.78 -12.94 -18.43
CA LYS A 108 -20.83 -12.38 -19.78
C LYS A 108 -21.49 -11.00 -19.82
N LEU A 109 -20.76 -10.01 -20.36
CA LEU A 109 -21.30 -8.71 -20.69
C LEU A 109 -22.13 -8.82 -21.99
N LEU A 110 -23.43 -8.56 -21.91
CA LEU A 110 -24.36 -8.65 -23.04
C LEU A 110 -24.47 -7.33 -23.80
N GLY A 111 -24.22 -6.21 -23.12
CA GLY A 111 -24.27 -4.90 -23.74
C GLY A 111 -24.23 -3.76 -22.74
N TYR A 112 -24.42 -2.55 -23.25
CA TYR A 112 -24.27 -1.33 -22.46
C TYR A 112 -25.24 -0.22 -22.91
N CYS A 113 -25.40 0.77 -22.05
CA CYS A 113 -26.07 2.03 -22.37
C CYS A 113 -25.15 3.19 -21.96
N SER A 114 -24.83 4.07 -22.92
CA SER A 114 -24.18 5.36 -22.68
C SER A 114 -25.06 6.45 -23.29
N VAL A 115 -25.72 7.24 -22.44
CA VAL A 115 -26.55 8.36 -22.88
C VAL A 115 -26.19 9.61 -22.08
N VAL A 116 -25.69 10.62 -22.77
CA VAL A 116 -25.48 11.96 -22.21
C VAL A 116 -26.82 12.71 -22.21
N GLY A 117 -27.46 12.80 -21.05
CA GLY A 117 -28.67 13.60 -20.85
C GLY A 117 -28.38 15.08 -20.63
N LYS A 118 -29.41 15.93 -20.63
CA LYS A 118 -29.28 17.39 -20.40
C LYS A 118 -28.82 17.77 -18.99
N ARG A 119 -28.91 16.85 -18.01
CA ARG A 119 -28.62 17.08 -16.59
C ARG A 119 -27.74 16.00 -15.94
N ALA A 120 -27.56 14.84 -16.59
CA ALA A 120 -26.77 13.73 -16.06
C ALA A 120 -26.35 12.79 -17.21
N VAL A 121 -25.20 12.11 -17.03
CA VAL A 121 -24.75 11.02 -17.90
C VAL A 121 -25.29 9.71 -17.35
N HIS A 122 -25.97 8.92 -18.18
CA HIS A 122 -26.48 7.61 -17.83
C HIS A 122 -25.57 6.53 -18.41
N ARG A 123 -24.77 5.90 -17.54
CA ARG A 123 -23.92 4.74 -17.86
C ARG A 123 -24.49 3.48 -17.20
N LEU A 124 -24.78 2.47 -18.01
CA LEU A 124 -25.29 1.19 -17.53
C LEU A 124 -24.61 0.04 -18.28
N LEU A 125 -24.46 -1.10 -17.59
CA LEU A 125 -24.01 -2.37 -18.16
C LEU A 125 -25.10 -3.43 -17.98
N VAL A 126 -25.22 -4.31 -18.97
CA VAL A 126 -26.20 -5.39 -19.00
C VAL A 126 -25.45 -6.71 -19.04
N TYR A 127 -25.60 -7.50 -17.99
CA TYR A 127 -24.98 -8.81 -17.80
C TYR A 127 -26.02 -9.93 -17.89
N GLU A 128 -25.54 -11.15 -18.12
CA GLU A 128 -26.35 -12.34 -17.82
C GLU A 128 -26.77 -12.35 -16.34
N TYR A 129 -27.98 -12.82 -16.06
CA TYR A 129 -28.47 -12.90 -14.68
C TYR A 129 -28.06 -14.21 -14.02
N MET A 130 -27.52 -14.10 -12.81
CA MET A 130 -27.04 -15.23 -12.00
C MET A 130 -28.08 -15.53 -10.89
N PRO A 131 -28.95 -16.55 -11.06
CA PRO A 131 -30.11 -16.75 -10.18
C PRO A 131 -29.77 -17.21 -8.76
N ASN A 132 -28.63 -17.88 -8.57
CA ASN A 132 -28.22 -18.36 -7.25
C ASN A 132 -27.35 -17.33 -6.50
N GLY A 133 -27.16 -16.12 -7.01
CA GLY A 133 -26.48 -15.05 -6.28
C GLY A 133 -24.99 -15.32 -6.05
N SER A 134 -24.42 -14.73 -5.01
CA SER A 134 -22.98 -14.78 -4.69
C SER A 134 -22.60 -15.94 -3.77
N LEU A 135 -21.36 -16.41 -3.88
CA LEU A 135 -20.82 -17.46 -3.02
C LEU A 135 -20.84 -17.08 -1.53
N ASP A 136 -20.57 -15.82 -1.20
CA ASP A 136 -20.56 -15.36 0.20
C ASP A 136 -21.91 -15.53 0.90
N TYR A 137 -23.02 -15.39 0.15
CA TYR A 137 -24.37 -15.66 0.65
C TYR A 137 -24.51 -17.13 1.05
N HIS A 138 -24.00 -18.05 0.25
CA HIS A 138 -24.10 -19.49 0.54
C HIS A 138 -23.09 -19.98 1.59
N LEU A 139 -21.97 -19.29 1.73
CA LEU A 139 -20.89 -19.70 2.62
C LEU A 139 -21.07 -19.16 4.04
N PHE A 140 -21.60 -17.94 4.20
CA PHE A 140 -21.63 -17.25 5.51
C PHE A 140 -23.04 -17.00 6.06
N ASN A 141 -24.10 -17.13 5.26
CA ASN A 141 -25.46 -16.94 5.74
C ASN A 141 -26.00 -18.22 6.38
N LYS A 142 -26.15 -18.21 7.71
CA LYS A 142 -26.71 -19.33 8.48
C LYS A 142 -28.15 -19.71 8.12
N ALA A 143 -28.87 -18.82 7.41
CA ALA A 143 -30.22 -19.12 6.91
C ALA A 143 -30.23 -19.81 5.53
N SER A 144 -29.08 -19.89 4.84
CA SER A 144 -28.94 -20.62 3.58
C SER A 144 -28.68 -22.10 3.83
N THR A 145 -29.01 -22.94 2.85
CA THR A 145 -28.60 -24.35 2.84
C THR A 145 -27.08 -24.44 2.71
N THR A 146 -26.44 -25.19 3.61
CA THR A 146 -24.99 -25.41 3.59
C THR A 146 -24.54 -25.98 2.24
N LEU A 147 -23.54 -25.34 1.62
CA LEU A 147 -22.92 -25.89 0.41
C LEU A 147 -22.16 -27.19 0.75
N PRO A 148 -22.50 -28.31 0.09
CA PRO A 148 -21.75 -29.55 0.23
C PRO A 148 -20.27 -29.38 -0.14
N TRP A 149 -19.42 -30.20 0.47
CA TRP A 149 -17.98 -30.18 0.24
C TRP A 149 -17.61 -30.22 -1.25
N THR A 150 -18.19 -31.14 -2.00
CA THR A 150 -17.94 -31.29 -3.45
C THR A 150 -18.32 -30.04 -4.24
N SER A 151 -19.45 -29.40 -3.90
CA SER A 151 -19.87 -28.14 -4.53
C SER A 151 -18.89 -27.00 -4.22
N ARG A 152 -18.34 -26.93 -2.99
CA ARG A 152 -17.30 -25.94 -2.66
C ARG A 152 -16.05 -26.13 -3.53
N LEU A 153 -15.61 -27.37 -3.73
CA LEU A 153 -14.46 -27.69 -4.59
C LEU A 153 -14.71 -27.32 -6.07
N GLU A 154 -15.88 -27.66 -6.61
CA GLU A 154 -16.24 -27.30 -7.98
C GLU A 154 -16.29 -25.78 -8.18
N ILE A 155 -16.83 -25.06 -7.20
CA ILE A 155 -16.93 -23.60 -7.23
C ILE A 155 -15.54 -22.96 -7.22
N ILE A 156 -14.66 -23.37 -6.30
CA ILE A 156 -13.33 -22.76 -6.19
C ILE A 156 -12.42 -23.14 -7.37
N LEU A 157 -12.57 -24.36 -7.91
CA LEU A 157 -11.90 -24.79 -9.13
C LEU A 157 -12.33 -23.95 -10.34
N GLY A 158 -13.63 -23.73 -10.53
CA GLY A 158 -14.11 -22.88 -11.62
C GLY A 158 -13.69 -21.41 -11.46
N ALA A 159 -13.67 -20.90 -10.23
CA ALA A 159 -13.13 -19.56 -9.95
C ALA A 159 -11.63 -19.46 -10.30
N ALA A 160 -10.83 -20.47 -9.96
CA ALA A 160 -9.42 -20.55 -10.33
C ALA A 160 -9.23 -20.59 -11.85
N GLN A 161 -10.06 -21.34 -12.58
CA GLN A 161 -10.05 -21.39 -14.04
C GLN A 161 -10.36 -20.01 -14.66
N GLY A 162 -11.29 -19.26 -14.08
CA GLY A 162 -11.58 -17.89 -14.49
C GLY A 162 -10.39 -16.94 -14.31
N LEU A 163 -9.70 -17.00 -13.17
CA LEU A 163 -8.50 -16.20 -12.93
C LEU A 163 -7.32 -16.62 -13.81
N ALA A 164 -7.10 -17.93 -13.98
CA ALA A 164 -6.05 -18.46 -14.87
C ALA A 164 -6.24 -17.96 -16.31
N TYR A 165 -7.49 -17.95 -16.79
CA TYR A 165 -7.80 -17.39 -18.11
C TYR A 165 -7.46 -15.90 -18.23
N LEU A 166 -7.74 -15.09 -17.20
CA LEU A 166 -7.40 -13.66 -17.19
C LEU A 166 -5.89 -13.39 -17.13
N HIS A 167 -5.16 -14.21 -16.37
CA HIS A 167 -3.71 -14.05 -16.17
C HIS A 167 -2.86 -14.59 -17.32
N GLU A 168 -3.28 -15.73 -17.88
CA GLU A 168 -2.44 -16.57 -18.76
C GLU A 168 -3.14 -16.92 -20.09
N GLY A 169 -4.47 -16.80 -20.19
CA GLY A 169 -5.26 -17.23 -21.35
C GLY A 169 -5.58 -16.15 -22.38
N LEU A 170 -5.32 -14.89 -22.06
CA LEU A 170 -5.50 -13.73 -22.95
C LEU A 170 -4.17 -13.26 -23.53
N GLU A 171 -4.18 -12.66 -24.72
CA GLU A 171 -3.00 -12.00 -25.32
C GLU A 171 -2.48 -10.86 -24.44
N ILE A 172 -3.40 -10.23 -23.69
CA ILE A 172 -3.11 -9.17 -22.74
C ILE A 172 -3.42 -9.71 -21.35
N GLN A 173 -2.42 -9.75 -20.47
CA GLN A 173 -2.61 -10.11 -19.07
C GLN A 173 -3.58 -9.14 -18.38
N VAL A 174 -4.55 -9.66 -17.64
CA VAL A 174 -5.53 -8.88 -16.87
C VAL A 174 -5.46 -9.26 -15.39
N ILE A 175 -5.18 -8.28 -14.53
CA ILE A 175 -5.16 -8.43 -13.07
C ILE A 175 -6.56 -8.08 -12.53
N TYR A 176 -7.17 -8.99 -11.78
CA TYR A 176 -8.56 -8.91 -11.31
C TYR A 176 -8.73 -7.94 -10.15
N ARG A 177 -7.78 -7.93 -9.20
CA ARG A 177 -7.57 -6.98 -8.11
C ARG A 177 -8.60 -6.96 -6.97
N ASP A 178 -9.78 -7.58 -7.15
CA ASP A 178 -10.82 -7.68 -6.11
C ASP A 178 -11.41 -9.08 -6.01
N PHE A 179 -10.56 -10.12 -5.97
CA PHE A 179 -11.02 -11.50 -5.83
C PHE A 179 -11.49 -11.78 -4.40
N LYS A 180 -12.77 -12.14 -4.24
CA LYS A 180 -13.44 -12.42 -2.96
C LYS A 180 -14.76 -13.19 -3.21
N PRO A 181 -15.35 -13.86 -2.19
CA PRO A 181 -16.54 -14.69 -2.41
C PRO A 181 -17.77 -13.91 -2.88
N SER A 182 -17.92 -12.62 -2.52
CA SER A 182 -19.05 -11.81 -2.99
C SER A 182 -18.98 -11.46 -4.48
N ASN A 183 -17.81 -11.60 -5.09
CA ASN A 183 -17.59 -11.39 -6.53
C ASN A 183 -17.66 -12.70 -7.34
N VAL A 184 -17.85 -13.87 -6.70
CA VAL A 184 -18.08 -15.16 -7.37
C VAL A 184 -19.58 -15.43 -7.38
N LEU A 185 -20.22 -15.31 -8.55
CA LEU A 185 -21.66 -15.56 -8.71
C LEU A 185 -21.93 -16.98 -9.21
N LEU A 186 -23.10 -17.50 -8.88
CA LEU A 186 -23.52 -18.87 -9.17
C LEU A 186 -24.69 -18.88 -10.15
N ASP A 187 -24.55 -19.65 -11.23
CA ASP A 187 -25.61 -19.82 -12.22
C ASP A 187 -26.69 -20.79 -11.72
N GLU A 188 -27.69 -21.12 -12.54
CA GLU A 188 -28.78 -22.04 -12.18
C GLU A 188 -28.31 -23.44 -11.78
N TYR A 189 -27.11 -23.84 -12.19
CA TYR A 189 -26.48 -25.14 -11.91
C TYR A 189 -25.38 -25.03 -10.84
N PHE A 190 -25.32 -23.92 -10.10
CA PHE A 190 -24.28 -23.62 -9.11
C PHE A 190 -22.85 -23.59 -9.70
N LYS A 191 -22.72 -23.34 -11.01
CA LYS A 191 -21.41 -23.13 -11.62
C LYS A 191 -20.93 -21.70 -11.39
N PRO A 192 -19.64 -21.52 -11.03
CA PRO A 192 -19.09 -20.24 -10.63
C PRO A 192 -18.76 -19.36 -11.84
N LYS A 193 -19.05 -18.07 -11.73
CA LYS A 193 -18.59 -17.04 -12.65
C LYS A 193 -18.10 -15.81 -11.89
N LEU A 194 -16.90 -15.35 -12.24
CA LEU A 194 -16.33 -14.12 -11.67
C LEU A 194 -17.09 -12.90 -12.20
N SER A 195 -17.39 -11.98 -11.29
CA SER A 195 -18.21 -10.79 -11.51
C SER A 195 -17.62 -9.56 -10.84
N ASP A 196 -18.00 -8.37 -11.30
CA ASP A 196 -17.59 -7.10 -10.71
C ASP A 196 -16.08 -6.81 -10.76
N SER A 197 -15.50 -6.90 -11.97
CA SER A 197 -14.09 -6.54 -12.21
C SER A 197 -13.92 -5.04 -12.50
N GLY A 198 -14.71 -4.17 -11.86
CA GLY A 198 -14.61 -2.71 -12.03
C GLY A 198 -13.24 -2.14 -11.67
N LEU A 199 -12.47 -2.86 -10.86
CA LEU A 199 -11.11 -2.52 -10.46
C LEU A 199 -10.03 -3.20 -11.31
N ALA A 200 -10.40 -4.07 -12.24
CA ALA A 200 -9.46 -4.83 -13.05
C ALA A 200 -8.53 -3.91 -13.84
N LYS A 201 -7.29 -4.35 -14.02
CA LYS A 201 -6.26 -3.56 -14.67
C LYS A 201 -5.47 -4.44 -15.64
N ARG A 202 -5.01 -3.83 -16.73
CA ARG A 202 -4.06 -4.47 -17.63
C ARG A 202 -2.76 -4.73 -16.86
N GLY A 203 -2.19 -5.93 -16.99
CA GLY A 203 -0.89 -6.30 -16.46
C GLY A 203 0.26 -5.56 -17.14
N PRO A 204 1.50 -5.72 -16.67
CA PRO A 204 2.65 -5.02 -17.23
C PRO A 204 2.90 -5.39 -18.70
N THR A 205 3.44 -4.45 -19.48
CA THR A 205 3.83 -4.65 -20.89
C THR A 205 5.34 -4.47 -21.04
N ASN A 206 6.05 -5.52 -21.46
CA ASN A 206 7.53 -5.62 -21.56
C ASN A 206 8.26 -5.46 -20.22
N ASP A 207 9.43 -6.10 -20.07
CA ASP A 207 10.53 -6.05 -19.05
C ASP A 207 10.24 -5.72 -17.56
N TYR A 208 8.98 -5.49 -17.17
CA TYR A 208 8.53 -5.15 -15.82
C TYR A 208 7.64 -6.27 -15.27
N ASP A 209 7.80 -6.57 -13.99
CA ASP A 209 7.08 -7.63 -13.26
C ASP A 209 5.79 -7.14 -12.58
N HIS A 210 5.55 -5.83 -12.54
CA HIS A 210 4.42 -5.21 -11.84
C HIS A 210 3.87 -3.94 -12.53
N VAL A 211 2.67 -3.54 -12.11
CA VAL A 211 2.00 -2.30 -12.49
C VAL A 211 1.90 -1.39 -11.27
N SER A 212 2.59 -0.24 -11.29
CA SER A 212 2.45 0.77 -10.24
C SER A 212 1.09 1.45 -10.32
N THR A 213 0.30 1.35 -9.25
CA THR A 213 -1.06 1.92 -9.21
C THR A 213 -1.49 2.17 -7.77
N GLU A 214 -2.41 3.13 -7.57
CA GLU A 214 -3.08 3.31 -6.27
C GLU A 214 -3.56 1.98 -5.70
N VAL A 215 -3.50 1.79 -4.40
CA VAL A 215 -4.03 0.57 -3.78
C VAL A 215 -5.55 0.58 -3.84
N ALA A 216 -6.15 -0.42 -4.48
CA ALA A 216 -7.59 -0.63 -4.47
C ALA A 216 -7.90 -2.13 -4.41
N GLY A 217 -9.00 -2.48 -3.76
CA GLY A 217 -9.42 -3.85 -3.49
C GLY A 217 -10.19 -3.89 -2.17
N THR A 218 -10.57 -5.10 -1.73
CA THR A 218 -11.25 -5.29 -0.45
C THR A 218 -10.26 -5.65 0.65
N VAL A 219 -10.29 -4.89 1.75
CA VAL A 219 -9.47 -5.16 2.95
C VAL A 219 -9.68 -6.60 3.41
N GLY A 220 -8.61 -7.28 3.83
CA GLY A 220 -8.60 -8.70 4.17
C GLY A 220 -8.21 -9.64 3.02
N TYR A 221 -8.33 -9.17 1.76
CA TYR A 221 -7.94 -9.93 0.57
C TYR A 221 -6.75 -9.33 -0.17
N ILE A 222 -6.39 -8.08 0.14
CA ILE A 222 -5.26 -7.36 -0.50
C ILE A 222 -3.93 -7.96 -0.04
N ALA A 223 -3.06 -8.24 -1.00
CA ALA A 223 -1.73 -8.77 -0.75
C ALA A 223 -0.83 -7.73 -0.02
N PRO A 224 0.00 -8.16 0.94
CA PRO A 224 0.78 -7.26 1.79
C PRO A 224 1.77 -6.40 1.01
N GLU A 225 2.42 -6.95 -0.01
CA GLU A 225 3.35 -6.21 -0.87
C GLU A 225 2.64 -5.14 -1.70
N TYR A 226 1.41 -5.41 -2.14
CA TYR A 226 0.64 -4.43 -2.90
C TYR A 226 0.19 -3.30 -1.98
N LEU A 227 -0.17 -3.63 -0.74
CA LEU A 227 -0.54 -2.67 0.29
C LEU A 227 0.61 -1.74 0.65
N SER A 228 1.83 -2.27 0.79
CA SER A 228 3.00 -1.50 1.22
C SER A 228 3.67 -0.72 0.08
N THR A 229 3.69 -1.27 -1.15
CA THR A 229 4.47 -0.69 -2.25
C THR A 229 3.64 -0.09 -3.39
N GLY A 230 2.33 -0.36 -3.45
CA GLY A 230 1.49 0.00 -4.61
C GLY A 230 1.81 -0.76 -5.90
N ARG A 231 2.70 -1.77 -5.84
CA ARG A 231 3.06 -2.62 -6.98
C ARG A 231 2.03 -3.73 -7.16
N LEU A 232 1.17 -3.58 -8.17
CA LEU A 232 0.14 -4.57 -8.49
C LEU A 232 0.67 -5.61 -9.47
N SER A 233 0.54 -6.89 -9.16
CA SER A 233 0.88 -8.01 -10.06
C SER A 233 -0.21 -9.09 -10.02
N VAL A 234 -0.14 -10.05 -10.94
CA VAL A 234 -1.01 -11.24 -10.89
C VAL A 234 -0.84 -12.05 -9.61
N LYS A 235 0.32 -11.96 -8.94
CA LYS A 235 0.56 -12.62 -7.64
C LYS A 235 -0.28 -12.05 -6.51
N CYS A 236 -0.81 -10.83 -6.66
CA CYS A 236 -1.74 -10.25 -5.70
C CYS A 236 -3.10 -10.94 -5.75
N ASP A 237 -3.59 -11.32 -6.94
CA ASP A 237 -4.81 -12.13 -7.09
C ASP A 237 -4.64 -13.55 -6.53
N VAL A 238 -3.44 -14.13 -6.66
CA VAL A 238 -3.10 -15.43 -6.07
C VAL A 238 -3.18 -15.37 -4.54
N TYR A 239 -2.69 -14.29 -3.93
CA TYR A 239 -2.82 -14.07 -2.49
C TYR A 239 -4.30 -13.98 -2.07
N SER A 240 -5.10 -13.16 -2.77
CA SER A 240 -6.54 -13.07 -2.52
C SER A 240 -7.22 -14.44 -2.65
N PHE A 241 -6.80 -15.26 -3.61
CA PHE A 241 -7.29 -16.62 -3.78
C PHE A 241 -6.94 -17.53 -2.59
N GLY A 242 -5.73 -17.40 -2.04
CA GLY A 242 -5.30 -18.10 -0.83
C GLY A 242 -6.20 -17.78 0.39
N VAL A 243 -6.59 -16.51 0.57
CA VAL A 243 -7.55 -16.13 1.62
C VAL A 243 -8.89 -16.85 1.41
N VAL A 244 -9.41 -16.85 0.19
CA VAL A 244 -10.69 -17.49 -0.14
C VAL A 244 -10.65 -19.01 0.04
N LEU A 245 -9.51 -19.67 -0.20
CA LEU A 245 -9.37 -21.10 0.09
C LEU A 245 -9.58 -21.39 1.58
N TYR A 246 -9.06 -20.54 2.47
CA TYR A 246 -9.33 -20.67 3.91
C TYR A 246 -10.77 -20.34 4.27
N GLU A 247 -11.42 -19.38 3.61
CA GLU A 247 -12.85 -19.14 3.80
C GLU A 247 -13.70 -20.34 3.37
N ILE A 248 -13.33 -21.03 2.29
CA ILE A 248 -13.98 -22.25 1.82
C ILE A 248 -13.86 -23.39 2.84
N LEU A 249 -12.69 -23.56 3.44
CA LEU A 249 -12.44 -24.55 4.49
C LEU A 249 -13.20 -24.22 5.76
N ALA A 250 -13.15 -22.97 6.21
CA ALA A 250 -13.64 -22.57 7.52
C ALA A 250 -15.11 -22.18 7.57
N GLY A 251 -15.71 -21.79 6.45
CA GLY A 251 -17.06 -21.20 6.44
C GLY A 251 -17.14 -19.89 7.23
N ARG A 252 -16.01 -19.18 7.38
CA ARG A 252 -15.89 -17.92 8.12
C ARG A 252 -15.34 -16.82 7.22
N ARG A 253 -15.76 -15.58 7.47
CA ARG A 253 -15.29 -14.40 6.72
C ARG A 253 -13.85 -14.07 7.13
N ALA A 254 -13.05 -13.59 6.17
CA ALA A 254 -11.69 -13.11 6.41
C ALA A 254 -11.63 -11.97 7.46
N LEU A 255 -12.68 -11.13 7.48
CA LEU A 255 -12.91 -10.07 8.47
C LEU A 255 -14.31 -10.23 9.04
N ASP A 256 -14.44 -10.65 10.31
CA ASP A 256 -15.71 -10.66 11.03
C ASP A 256 -15.78 -9.45 11.96
N ARG A 257 -16.82 -8.61 11.82
CA ARG A 257 -16.99 -7.37 12.60
C ARG A 257 -17.89 -7.55 13.83
N ASN A 258 -18.08 -8.78 14.29
CA ASN A 258 -19.08 -9.08 15.31
C ASN A 258 -18.47 -8.96 16.72
N PRO A 259 -18.83 -7.94 17.52
CA PRO A 259 -18.17 -7.61 18.79
C PRO A 259 -18.41 -8.60 19.96
N LEU A 260 -18.98 -9.78 19.68
CA LEU A 260 -19.32 -10.82 20.67
C LEU A 260 -18.42 -12.06 20.60
N LEU A 261 -17.50 -12.10 19.63
CA LEU A 261 -16.42 -13.07 19.54
C LEU A 261 -15.15 -12.24 19.40
N GLU A 262 -14.26 -12.31 20.39
CA GLU A 262 -12.99 -11.58 20.40
C GLU A 262 -12.27 -11.65 19.04
N ASP A 263 -11.73 -10.50 18.62
CA ASP A 263 -11.13 -10.22 17.32
C ASP A 263 -10.13 -11.29 16.86
N GLN A 264 -10.54 -12.15 15.93
CA GLN A 264 -9.63 -13.06 15.24
C GLN A 264 -9.80 -12.92 13.74
N LEU A 265 -8.87 -12.20 13.10
CA LEU A 265 -8.62 -12.28 11.66
C LEU A 265 -8.49 -13.76 11.26
N LEU A 266 -9.20 -14.20 10.22
CA LEU A 266 -9.23 -15.61 9.80
C LEU A 266 -7.82 -16.19 9.66
N LEU A 267 -6.91 -15.42 9.08
CA LEU A 267 -5.52 -15.83 8.86
C LEU A 267 -4.75 -16.01 10.18
N GLU A 268 -5.02 -15.20 11.20
CA GLU A 268 -4.39 -15.36 12.52
C GLU A 268 -4.91 -16.61 13.24
N TRP A 269 -6.21 -16.89 13.11
CA TRP A 269 -6.80 -18.11 13.69
C TRP A 269 -6.29 -19.40 13.03
N VAL A 270 -6.14 -19.39 11.71
CA VAL A 270 -5.63 -20.53 10.93
C VAL A 270 -4.14 -20.77 11.22
N LYS A 271 -3.33 -19.74 11.41
CA LYS A 271 -1.91 -19.88 11.80
C LYS A 271 -1.72 -20.65 13.12
N LEU A 272 -2.67 -20.55 14.05
CA LEU A 272 -2.65 -21.31 15.31
C LEU A 272 -2.92 -22.81 15.11
N HIS A 273 -3.46 -23.21 13.96
CA HIS A 273 -3.81 -24.59 13.63
C HIS A 273 -3.31 -24.99 12.23
N PRO A 274 -1.97 -25.06 12.02
CA PRO A 274 -1.39 -25.38 10.72
C PRO A 274 -1.90 -26.70 10.14
N ALA A 275 -1.83 -26.85 8.81
CA ALA A 275 -2.28 -28.07 8.11
C ALA A 275 -1.68 -29.36 8.69
N ASP A 276 -0.40 -29.37 9.06
CA ASP A 276 0.24 -30.57 9.60
C ASP A 276 -0.01 -30.80 11.12
N SER A 277 -0.82 -29.94 11.75
CA SER A 277 -1.10 -30.01 13.19
C SER A 277 -2.27 -30.94 13.52
N LYS A 278 -2.26 -31.51 14.73
CA LYS A 278 -3.43 -32.26 15.27
C LYS A 278 -4.67 -31.38 15.45
N GLY A 279 -4.49 -30.06 15.47
CA GLY A 279 -5.55 -29.07 15.60
C GLY A 279 -6.26 -28.73 14.30
N PHE A 280 -5.76 -29.15 13.13
CA PHE A 280 -6.30 -28.72 11.83
C PHE A 280 -7.82 -28.93 11.67
N SER A 281 -8.38 -30.02 12.20
CA SER A 281 -9.83 -30.26 12.12
C SER A 281 -10.69 -29.19 12.79
N THR A 282 -10.14 -28.38 13.71
CA THR A 282 -10.87 -27.29 14.36
C THR A 282 -11.14 -26.11 13.43
N ILE A 283 -10.36 -25.98 12.34
CA ILE A 283 -10.56 -24.89 11.37
C ILE A 283 -11.63 -25.19 10.35
N ILE A 284 -12.02 -26.47 10.19
CA ILE A 284 -13.00 -26.87 9.18
C ILE A 284 -14.41 -26.46 9.60
N ASP A 285 -15.19 -26.00 8.63
CA ASP A 285 -16.57 -25.57 8.81
C ASP A 285 -17.42 -26.66 9.47
N ALA A 286 -17.89 -26.38 10.69
CA ALA A 286 -18.73 -27.28 11.47
C ALA A 286 -20.04 -27.64 10.75
N CYS A 287 -20.54 -26.79 9.85
CA CYS A 287 -21.74 -27.06 9.06
C CYS A 287 -21.56 -28.17 8.03
N LEU A 288 -20.32 -28.61 7.74
CA LEU A 288 -20.07 -29.77 6.89
C LEU A 288 -20.33 -31.12 7.60
N GLU A 289 -20.51 -31.14 8.92
CA GLU A 289 -20.86 -32.35 9.70
C GLU A 289 -19.94 -33.56 9.43
N ASN A 290 -18.63 -33.32 9.26
CA ASN A 290 -17.62 -34.33 8.88
C ASN A 290 -17.83 -34.99 7.51
N GLN A 291 -18.65 -34.42 6.63
CA GLN A 291 -18.86 -34.87 5.25
C GLN A 291 -17.86 -34.21 4.29
N TYR A 292 -16.56 -34.42 4.57
CA TYR A 292 -15.46 -33.94 3.75
C TYR A 292 -14.29 -34.93 3.80
N SER A 293 -13.44 -34.93 2.76
CA SER A 293 -12.19 -35.69 2.79
C SER A 293 -11.16 -34.88 3.59
N LEU A 294 -10.66 -35.47 4.68
CA LEU A 294 -9.61 -34.86 5.49
C LEU A 294 -8.30 -34.73 4.68
N SER A 295 -7.99 -35.70 3.80
CA SER A 295 -6.84 -35.65 2.89
C SER A 295 -6.94 -34.47 1.93
N ALA A 296 -8.10 -34.30 1.30
CA ALA A 296 -8.39 -33.18 0.40
C ALA A 296 -8.31 -31.82 1.13
N ALA A 297 -8.88 -31.73 2.33
CA ALA A 297 -8.83 -30.52 3.15
C ALA A 297 -7.39 -30.11 3.48
N HIS A 298 -6.53 -31.06 3.86
CA HIS A 298 -5.10 -30.79 4.08
C HIS A 298 -4.40 -30.26 2.84
N LYS A 299 -4.64 -30.87 1.67
CA LYS A 299 -4.04 -30.41 0.41
C LYS A 299 -4.49 -28.99 0.04
N ILE A 300 -5.76 -28.66 0.27
CA ILE A 300 -6.30 -27.31 0.06
C ILE A 300 -5.66 -26.30 1.00
N ALA A 301 -5.46 -26.66 2.27
CA ALA A 301 -4.79 -25.79 3.24
C ALA A 301 -3.33 -25.53 2.85
N LYS A 302 -2.58 -26.56 2.44
CA LYS A 302 -1.20 -26.38 1.93
C LYS A 302 -1.15 -25.52 0.67
N LEU A 303 -2.12 -25.68 -0.22
CA LEU A 303 -2.25 -24.81 -1.39
C LEU A 303 -2.53 -23.36 -0.97
N ALA A 304 -3.41 -23.15 0.01
CA ALA A 304 -3.69 -21.83 0.57
C ALA A 304 -2.45 -21.19 1.18
N ASP A 305 -1.65 -21.93 1.95
CA ASP A 305 -0.38 -21.46 2.51
C ASP A 305 0.62 -21.04 1.42
N THR A 306 0.71 -21.85 0.36
CA THR A 306 1.59 -21.53 -0.79
C THR A 306 1.12 -20.27 -1.52
N CYS A 307 -0.20 -20.09 -1.69
CA CYS A 307 -0.80 -18.88 -2.24
C CYS A 307 -0.59 -17.64 -1.35
N LEU A 308 -0.54 -17.81 -0.03
CA LEU A 308 -0.38 -16.75 0.96
C LEU A 308 1.07 -16.43 1.33
N ASN A 309 2.04 -17.02 0.61
CA ASN A 309 3.46 -16.79 0.88
C ASN A 309 3.79 -15.29 0.92
N LYS A 310 4.58 -14.85 1.93
CA LYS A 310 5.04 -13.47 2.10
C LYS A 310 5.68 -12.93 0.82
N TYR A 311 6.48 -13.75 0.14
CA TYR A 311 7.18 -13.37 -1.08
C TYR A 311 6.38 -13.76 -2.34
N PRO A 312 6.00 -12.78 -3.19
CA PRO A 312 5.20 -13.04 -4.39
C PRO A 312 5.84 -14.04 -5.36
N LYS A 313 7.16 -14.12 -5.42
CA LYS A 313 7.89 -15.05 -6.30
C LYS A 313 7.54 -16.51 -6.06
N TYR A 314 7.34 -16.91 -4.78
CA TYR A 314 7.03 -18.29 -4.39
C TYR A 314 5.55 -18.66 -4.51
N ARG A 315 4.66 -17.69 -4.74
CA ARG A 315 3.25 -17.99 -4.98
C ARG A 315 3.07 -18.70 -6.33
N PRO A 316 2.21 -19.73 -6.43
CA PRO A 316 2.03 -20.48 -7.67
C PRO A 316 1.36 -19.63 -8.75
N ARG A 317 1.47 -20.07 -10.00
CA ARG A 317 0.63 -19.55 -11.10
C ARG A 317 -0.80 -20.08 -10.95
N MET A 318 -1.80 -19.34 -11.44
CA MET A 318 -3.18 -19.80 -11.33
C MET A 318 -3.44 -21.07 -12.15
N SER A 319 -2.70 -21.31 -13.24
CA SER A 319 -2.69 -22.61 -13.94
C SER A 319 -2.26 -23.78 -13.05
N GLN A 320 -1.23 -23.61 -12.23
CA GLN A 320 -0.76 -24.61 -11.26
C GLN A 320 -1.79 -24.82 -10.14
N VAL A 321 -2.40 -23.74 -9.64
CA VAL A 321 -3.50 -23.80 -8.67
C VAL A 321 -4.66 -24.64 -9.22
N VAL A 322 -5.03 -24.46 -10.49
CA VAL A 322 -6.08 -25.24 -11.16
C VAL A 322 -5.72 -26.72 -11.23
N GLU A 323 -4.47 -27.07 -11.54
CA GLU A 323 -4.01 -28.45 -11.62
C GLU A 323 -4.08 -29.15 -10.26
N ILE A 324 -3.60 -28.49 -9.20
CA ILE A 324 -3.65 -29.03 -7.83
C ILE A 324 -5.10 -29.23 -7.40
N LEU A 325 -5.99 -28.27 -7.66
CA LEU A 325 -7.42 -28.41 -7.32
C LEU A 325 -8.12 -29.53 -8.10
N LYS A 326 -7.75 -29.79 -9.36
CA LYS A 326 -8.26 -30.94 -10.13
C LYS A 326 -7.85 -32.26 -9.49
N GLN A 327 -6.57 -32.40 -9.12
CA GLN A 327 -6.06 -33.60 -8.44
C GLN A 327 -6.81 -33.86 -7.13
N VAL A 328 -6.98 -32.81 -6.30
CA VAL A 328 -7.73 -32.90 -5.04
C VAL A 328 -9.18 -33.34 -5.27
N MET A 329 -9.82 -32.86 -6.34
CA MET A 329 -11.20 -33.23 -6.68
C MET A 329 -11.30 -34.68 -7.14
N GLU A 330 -10.37 -35.16 -7.97
CA GLU A 330 -10.32 -36.54 -8.44
C GLU A 330 -10.13 -37.52 -7.27
N GLU A 331 -9.19 -37.24 -6.38
CA GLU A 331 -8.94 -38.08 -5.18
C GLU A 331 -10.11 -38.08 -4.19
N SER A 332 -10.77 -36.93 -3.99
CA SER A 332 -11.96 -36.83 -3.13
C SER A 332 -13.10 -37.73 -3.62
N VAL A 333 -13.23 -37.85 -4.95
CA VAL A 333 -14.22 -38.72 -5.59
C VAL A 333 -13.84 -40.18 -5.39
N GLU A 334 -12.57 -40.55 -5.59
CA GLU A 334 -12.07 -41.92 -5.37
C GLU A 334 -12.22 -42.40 -3.91
N GLU A 335 -11.92 -41.54 -2.93
CA GLU A 335 -12.10 -41.84 -1.51
C GLU A 335 -13.58 -42.13 -1.18
N SER A 336 -14.50 -41.34 -1.71
CA SER A 336 -15.95 -41.55 -1.53
C SER A 336 -16.44 -42.88 -2.11
N PHE A 337 -15.83 -43.37 -3.20
CA PHE A 337 -16.10 -44.69 -3.77
C PHE A 337 -15.45 -45.83 -2.98
N SER A 338 -14.30 -45.57 -2.33
CA SER A 338 -13.59 -46.55 -1.50
C SER A 338 -14.27 -46.76 -0.13
N GLU A 339 -14.82 -45.71 0.47
CA GLU A 339 -15.59 -45.78 1.71
C GLU A 339 -16.95 -46.46 1.52
N LYS A 340 -17.63 -46.21 0.38
CA LYS A 340 -18.81 -46.97 -0.03
C LYS A 340 -18.50 -48.47 -0.21
N ARG A 341 -17.36 -48.82 -0.81
CA ARG A 341 -16.92 -50.22 -0.91
C ARG A 341 -16.52 -50.83 0.44
N ARG A 342 -15.90 -50.08 1.35
CA ARG A 342 -15.55 -50.54 2.71
C ARG A 342 -16.80 -50.77 3.57
N SER A 343 -17.79 -49.89 3.50
CA SER A 343 -19.09 -50.03 4.18
C SER A 343 -19.95 -51.16 3.62
N GLU A 344 -19.86 -51.45 2.31
CA GLU A 344 -20.49 -52.63 1.70
C GLU A 344 -19.73 -53.95 2.05
N SER A 345 -18.40 -53.89 2.21
CA SER A 345 -17.60 -55.04 2.63
C SER A 345 -17.77 -55.39 4.11
N SER A 346 -17.96 -54.39 4.99
CA SER A 346 -18.21 -54.59 6.42
C SER A 346 -19.66 -55.03 6.71
N ALA A 347 -20.60 -54.72 5.79
CA ALA A 347 -21.93 -55.32 5.79
C ALA A 347 -21.91 -56.82 5.39
N SER A 348 -20.88 -57.25 4.64
CA SER A 348 -20.74 -58.62 4.15
C SER A 348 -20.01 -59.56 5.13
N SER A 349 -19.26 -59.03 6.10
CA SER A 349 -18.54 -59.82 7.12
C SER A 349 -19.36 -60.16 8.38
N ASN A 350 -20.60 -59.69 8.49
CA ASN A 350 -21.48 -59.93 9.66
C ASN A 350 -22.55 -61.03 9.45
N LEU A 351 -22.39 -61.89 8.45
CA LEU A 351 -23.35 -62.97 8.13
C LEU A 351 -22.73 -64.38 8.20
N VAL A 352 -21.89 -64.68 9.19
CA VAL A 352 -21.66 -66.06 9.64
C VAL A 352 -21.49 -66.09 11.16
N GLY A 353 -22.59 -66.35 11.86
CA GLY A 353 -22.57 -66.73 13.27
C GLY A 353 -23.60 -65.97 14.10
N LEU A 354 -24.81 -66.52 14.18
CA LEU A 354 -25.51 -66.84 15.43
C LEU A 354 -26.98 -67.12 15.12
N ASN A 355 -27.35 -68.40 15.15
CA ASN A 355 -28.73 -68.85 15.16
C ASN A 355 -28.97 -69.64 16.46
N LYS A 356 -29.75 -69.06 17.38
CA LYS A 356 -30.60 -69.67 18.43
C LYS A 356 -31.09 -68.55 19.36
N HIS A 357 -32.24 -67.95 19.04
CA HIS A 357 -33.58 -68.27 19.58
C HIS A 357 -33.81 -67.86 21.04
N SER A 358 -34.56 -66.77 21.26
CA SER A 358 -35.91 -66.77 21.88
C SER A 358 -36.23 -65.42 22.54
N ASN A 359 -37.20 -64.67 22.00
CA ASN A 359 -38.43 -64.25 22.70
C ASN A 359 -39.16 -63.11 21.94
N GLN A 360 -40.43 -63.41 21.60
CA GLN A 360 -41.61 -62.53 21.47
C GLN A 360 -41.44 -61.26 20.59
N MET A 361 -41.82 -61.23 19.29
CA MET A 361 -43.17 -61.32 18.67
C MET A 361 -44.09 -60.16 19.11
N GLY A 362 -44.62 -59.27 18.27
CA GLY A 362 -44.61 -59.09 16.81
C GLY A 362 -45.26 -57.71 16.47
N ASP A 363 -44.94 -57.09 15.33
CA ASP A 363 -45.74 -57.08 14.06
C ASP A 363 -46.45 -55.69 13.94
N ILE A 364 -46.52 -54.88 12.86
CA ILE A 364 -46.77 -55.11 11.41
C ILE A 364 -46.53 -53.80 10.57
N ASP A 365 -45.97 -53.99 9.35
CA ASP A 365 -46.15 -53.31 8.01
C ASP A 365 -45.93 -51.80 7.73
N THR A 366 -45.56 -51.34 6.51
CA THR A 366 -45.40 -51.95 5.15
C THR A 366 -44.54 -51.06 4.20
N SER A 367 -43.71 -51.70 3.33
CA SER A 367 -43.65 -51.64 1.82
C SER A 367 -43.85 -50.30 1.05
N ARG A 368 -43.23 -49.97 -0.12
CA ARG A 368 -42.61 -50.74 -1.25
C ARG A 368 -42.12 -49.79 -2.40
N ARG A 369 -41.13 -50.28 -3.20
CA ARG A 369 -40.95 -50.24 -4.70
C ARG A 369 -40.60 -48.92 -5.46
N MET A 370 -39.90 -48.88 -6.61
CA MET A 370 -39.00 -49.79 -7.41
C MET A 370 -38.51 -49.09 -8.73
N LYS A 371 -37.32 -49.48 -9.23
CA LYS A 371 -36.86 -49.70 -10.66
C LYS A 371 -36.72 -48.51 -11.66
N GLY A 372 -35.76 -48.48 -12.62
CA GLY A 372 -34.64 -49.36 -12.99
C GLY A 372 -34.15 -49.21 -14.48
N PHE A 373 -32.98 -49.82 -14.79
CA PHE A 373 -32.45 -50.34 -16.09
C PHE A 373 -31.79 -49.37 -17.12
N LEU A 374 -30.73 -49.66 -17.91
CA LEU A 374 -29.89 -50.85 -18.29
C LEU A 374 -28.56 -50.39 -18.97
N LYS A 375 -27.50 -51.24 -18.94
CA LYS A 375 -26.18 -51.20 -19.65
C LYS A 375 -26.29 -51.82 -21.09
N PRO A 376 -25.24 -52.22 -21.89
CA PRO A 376 -23.76 -52.30 -21.69
C PRO A 376 -22.81 -52.08 -22.93
N ASP A 377 -21.47 -51.97 -22.75
CA ASP A 377 -20.37 -52.90 -23.21
C ASP A 377 -19.44 -52.18 -24.24
N GLU A 378 -18.13 -52.40 -24.48
CA GLU A 378 -17.11 -53.42 -24.12
C GLU A 378 -15.67 -52.92 -24.52
N GLN A 379 -14.62 -53.40 -23.80
CA GLN A 379 -13.26 -53.83 -24.26
C GLN A 379 -12.31 -52.90 -25.08
N ASN A 380 -10.97 -52.99 -25.11
CA ASN A 380 -9.83 -53.49 -24.31
C ASN A 380 -8.52 -53.10 -25.08
N LEU A 381 -7.36 -53.24 -24.42
CA LEU A 381 -6.00 -53.60 -24.95
C LEU A 381 -4.89 -52.54 -25.19
N TYR A 382 -3.91 -52.64 -24.28
CA TYR A 382 -2.43 -52.71 -24.42
C TYR A 382 -1.55 -51.48 -24.73
N ALA A 383 -0.50 -51.40 -23.89
CA ALA A 383 0.63 -50.48 -23.80
C ALA A 383 1.85 -50.96 -24.65
N PRO A 384 3.12 -50.59 -24.37
CA PRO A 384 3.79 -49.29 -24.23
C PRO A 384 5.06 -49.21 -25.14
N ASP A 385 5.72 -48.05 -25.26
CA ASP A 385 7.16 -47.83 -24.91
C ASP A 385 7.69 -46.45 -25.38
N PRO A 386 8.71 -45.86 -24.71
CA PRO A 386 9.21 -44.50 -24.90
C PRO A 386 10.58 -44.45 -25.60
N LYS A 387 11.04 -43.24 -26.00
CA LYS A 387 12.42 -42.73 -25.78
C LYS A 387 12.80 -41.47 -26.60
N LEU A 388 13.69 -40.67 -25.97
CA LEU A 388 14.79 -39.84 -26.53
C LEU A 388 14.37 -38.54 -27.25
N ARG A 389 15.10 -37.40 -27.24
CA ARG A 389 16.35 -36.85 -26.64
C ARG A 389 16.51 -35.46 -27.31
N GLY A 390 17.23 -34.49 -26.72
CA GLY A 390 17.80 -33.36 -27.48
C GLY A 390 17.98 -32.05 -26.70
N GLU A 391 19.26 -31.70 -26.51
CA GLU A 391 19.86 -30.53 -25.84
C GLU A 391 20.08 -29.32 -26.79
N GLU A 392 20.70 -28.27 -26.22
CA GLU A 392 21.47 -27.15 -26.83
C GLU A 392 20.66 -25.89 -27.24
N ASP A 393 21.11 -24.63 -27.08
CA ASP A 393 22.24 -24.00 -26.38
C ASP A 393 22.06 -22.45 -26.37
N SER A 394 22.83 -21.81 -25.50
CA SER A 394 23.15 -20.39 -25.18
C SER A 394 23.18 -19.30 -26.28
N GLU A 395 22.92 -18.01 -25.92
CA GLU A 395 23.92 -16.91 -26.03
C GLU A 395 23.47 -15.53 -25.46
N HIS A 396 24.47 -14.84 -24.88
CA HIS A 396 24.50 -13.60 -24.07
C HIS A 396 24.24 -12.26 -24.78
N LEU A 397 23.97 -11.19 -23.98
CA LEU A 397 24.63 -9.87 -24.07
C LEU A 397 24.44 -9.01 -22.79
N GLN A 398 25.55 -8.72 -22.09
CA GLN A 398 25.71 -7.76 -20.98
C GLN A 398 25.97 -6.33 -21.48
N LEU A 399 25.57 -5.30 -20.70
CA LEU A 399 26.16 -3.95 -20.72
C LEU A 399 26.28 -3.40 -19.28
N GLN A 400 27.49 -2.90 -19.00
CA GLN A 400 28.08 -2.51 -17.71
C GLN A 400 27.55 -1.18 -17.12
N VAL A 401 27.60 -1.05 -15.79
CA VAL A 401 27.58 0.23 -15.04
C VAL A 401 28.95 0.43 -14.39
N HIS A 402 29.51 1.64 -14.53
CA HIS A 402 30.76 2.09 -13.90
C HIS A 402 30.56 2.42 -12.42
N GLN A 403 31.42 1.90 -11.54
CA GLN A 403 31.64 2.41 -10.18
C GLN A 403 33.00 3.13 -10.08
N TYR A 404 33.05 4.19 -9.28
CA TYR A 404 34.28 4.80 -8.78
C TYR A 404 34.76 4.01 -7.56
N SER A 405 36.02 3.56 -7.60
CA SER A 405 36.70 2.86 -6.50
C SER A 405 37.95 3.64 -6.09
N ASP A 406 38.16 3.82 -4.78
CA ASP A 406 39.49 3.80 -4.17
C ASP A 406 39.62 2.46 -3.39
N PRO A 407 40.82 1.88 -3.22
CA PRO A 407 40.99 0.45 -2.95
C PRO A 407 40.95 0.07 -1.43
N PRO A 408 40.58 -1.17 -1.07
CA PRO A 408 40.72 -1.69 0.29
C PRO A 408 42.17 -2.14 0.62
N ILE A 409 42.48 -2.15 1.92
CA ILE A 409 43.78 -2.43 2.55
C ILE A 409 43.80 -3.89 3.03
N GLY A 410 44.78 -4.68 2.59
CA GLY A 410 44.86 -6.12 2.87
C GLY A 410 45.15 -6.49 4.33
N ILE A 411 44.34 -7.42 4.86
CA ILE A 411 44.38 -7.91 6.25
C ILE A 411 45.46 -8.99 6.49
N PHE A 412 46.02 -9.57 5.43
CA PHE A 412 47.11 -10.55 5.52
C PHE A 412 48.50 -9.90 5.38
N GLY A 413 49.08 -9.52 6.52
CA GLY A 413 50.34 -8.77 6.57
C GLY A 413 51.52 -9.41 5.82
N ARG A 414 52.08 -8.68 4.86
CA ARG A 414 53.48 -8.86 4.42
C ARG A 414 54.42 -8.36 5.52
N GLY A 415 55.25 -9.26 6.04
CA GLY A 415 56.36 -8.86 6.90
C GLY A 415 57.39 -8.02 6.13
N SER A 416 57.47 -6.73 6.45
CA SER A 416 58.70 -5.94 6.26
C SER A 416 58.72 -4.70 7.17
N ASN A 417 59.81 -4.58 7.92
CA ASN A 417 60.13 -3.48 8.84
C ASN A 417 59.92 -2.08 8.24
N SER A 418 58.93 -1.33 8.75
CA SER A 418 59.03 0.12 8.94
C SER A 418 57.93 0.58 9.89
N GLY A 419 58.31 1.29 10.96
CA GLY A 419 57.40 1.74 12.00
C GLY A 419 56.42 2.79 11.50
N ASN A 420 55.14 2.42 11.45
CA ASN A 420 53.97 3.29 11.57
C ASN A 420 52.89 2.47 12.31
N ALA A 421 52.05 3.15 13.10
CA ALA A 421 51.01 2.54 13.92
C ALA A 421 49.99 1.74 13.08
N PRO A 422 49.32 0.71 13.62
CA PRO A 422 48.35 -0.08 12.85
C PRO A 422 47.13 0.80 12.52
N GLU A 423 46.82 0.95 11.24
CA GLU A 423 45.57 1.54 10.76
C GLU A 423 44.39 0.59 11.05
N GLU A 424 43.23 1.17 11.36
CA GLU A 424 42.05 0.53 11.95
C GLU A 424 41.53 -0.65 11.09
N GLY A 425 41.42 -1.84 11.68
CA GLY A 425 40.82 -3.01 11.04
C GLY A 425 39.30 -2.85 10.92
N VAL A 426 38.84 -2.49 9.73
CA VAL A 426 37.43 -2.48 9.32
C VAL A 426 37.17 -3.72 8.48
N LEU A 427 36.07 -4.42 8.73
CA LEU A 427 35.74 -5.64 8.02
C LEU A 427 34.23 -5.74 7.84
N SER A 428 33.78 -5.60 6.59
CA SER A 428 32.44 -6.00 6.15
C SER A 428 32.44 -7.45 5.68
N MET A 429 31.26 -8.07 5.65
CA MET A 429 31.11 -9.46 5.19
C MET A 429 31.58 -9.66 3.74
N GLY A 430 31.26 -8.71 2.85
CA GLY A 430 31.71 -8.76 1.45
C GLY A 430 33.22 -8.64 1.30
N GLU A 431 33.87 -7.78 2.10
CA GLU A 431 35.33 -7.68 2.12
C GLU A 431 35.98 -8.96 2.64
N LEU A 432 35.42 -9.58 3.68
CA LEU A 432 35.93 -10.84 4.22
C LEU A 432 35.87 -11.97 3.17
N ILE A 433 34.75 -12.12 2.49
CA ILE A 433 34.55 -13.15 1.47
C ILE A 433 35.56 -12.95 0.33
N ASN A 434 35.71 -11.70 -0.13
CA ASN A 434 36.61 -11.38 -1.22
C ASN A 434 38.08 -11.60 -0.85
N GLU A 435 38.52 -11.11 0.32
CA GLU A 435 39.90 -11.30 0.76
C GLU A 435 40.24 -12.78 0.99
N MET A 436 39.29 -13.57 1.49
CA MET A 436 39.50 -14.99 1.71
C MET A 436 39.45 -15.81 0.43
N GLY A 437 38.58 -15.46 -0.52
CA GLY A 437 38.56 -16.07 -1.86
C GLY A 437 39.84 -15.78 -2.65
N GLU A 438 40.31 -14.54 -2.63
CA GLU A 438 41.61 -14.17 -3.24
C GLU A 438 42.78 -14.91 -2.57
N ALA A 439 42.77 -15.05 -1.24
CA ALA A 439 43.80 -15.79 -0.51
C ALA A 439 43.74 -17.30 -0.76
N GLU A 440 42.57 -17.88 -1.02
CA GLU A 440 42.42 -19.29 -1.40
C GLU A 440 42.98 -19.54 -2.80
N ASP A 441 42.63 -18.69 -3.77
CA ASP A 441 43.14 -18.75 -5.15
C ASP A 441 44.66 -18.61 -5.22
N GLU A 442 45.24 -17.78 -4.35
CA GLU A 442 46.69 -17.61 -4.25
C GLU A 442 47.38 -18.69 -3.39
N GLY A 443 46.62 -19.60 -2.76
CA GLY A 443 47.14 -20.67 -1.88
C GLY A 443 47.80 -20.13 -0.61
N LEU A 444 47.35 -18.97 -0.13
CA LEU A 444 47.91 -18.24 1.01
C LEU A 444 47.19 -18.52 2.33
N LEU A 445 46.04 -19.19 2.31
CA LEU A 445 45.33 -19.61 3.51
C LEU A 445 46.13 -20.66 4.28
N ASN A 446 46.28 -20.46 5.60
CA ASN A 446 46.77 -21.51 6.50
C ASN A 446 45.63 -22.47 6.86
N GLU A 447 45.95 -23.65 7.43
CA GLU A 447 44.94 -24.67 7.81
C GLU A 447 43.78 -24.12 8.66
N VAL A 448 44.04 -23.09 9.48
CA VAL A 448 43.04 -22.52 10.38
C VAL A 448 42.11 -21.55 9.62
N THR A 449 42.67 -20.68 8.78
CA THR A 449 41.89 -19.75 7.94
C THR A 449 41.13 -20.46 6.83
N GLN A 450 41.70 -21.56 6.30
CA GLN A 450 41.01 -22.45 5.35
C GLN A 450 39.77 -23.08 6.00
N SER A 451 39.90 -23.57 7.24
CA SER A 451 38.77 -24.12 7.99
C SER A 451 37.66 -23.09 8.25
N PHE A 452 38.01 -21.83 8.48
CA PHE A 452 37.01 -20.76 8.64
C PHE A 452 36.35 -20.39 7.32
N TYR A 453 37.09 -20.40 6.20
CA TYR A 453 36.53 -20.19 4.87
C TYR A 453 35.53 -21.27 4.49
N GLU A 454 35.88 -22.52 4.76
CA GLU A 454 35.01 -23.68 4.54
C GLU A 454 33.74 -23.62 5.42
N GLU A 455 33.86 -23.20 6.69
CA GLU A 455 32.71 -23.01 7.59
C GLU A 455 31.79 -21.86 7.12
N LEU A 456 32.38 -20.78 6.62
CA LEU A 456 31.65 -19.64 6.06
C LEU A 456 30.91 -20.03 4.76
N LEU A 457 31.61 -20.74 3.86
CA LEU A 457 31.02 -21.27 2.63
C LEU A 457 29.91 -22.27 2.95
N GLU A 458 30.08 -23.15 3.93
CA GLU A 458 29.03 -24.10 4.32
C GLU A 458 27.75 -23.39 4.79
N GLU A 459 27.87 -22.33 5.59
CA GLU A 459 26.71 -21.54 6.04
C GLU A 459 26.05 -20.74 4.90
N ILE A 460 26.82 -20.27 3.91
CA ILE A 460 26.29 -19.60 2.70
C ILE A 460 25.61 -20.61 1.77
N LEU A 461 26.24 -21.77 1.55
CA LEU A 461 25.76 -22.84 0.65
C LEU A 461 24.57 -23.62 1.22
N LEU A 462 24.41 -23.70 2.54
CA LEU A 462 23.22 -24.28 3.16
C LEU A 462 21.93 -23.49 2.86
N GLY A 463 22.05 -22.25 2.34
CA GLY A 463 20.95 -21.45 1.80
C GLY A 463 20.54 -21.83 0.37
N GLU A 464 21.41 -22.48 -0.40
CA GLU A 464 21.21 -22.83 -1.81
C GLU A 464 21.07 -24.35 -1.99
N LEU A 465 19.83 -24.83 -2.20
CA LEU A 465 19.58 -26.19 -2.66
C LEU A 465 19.75 -26.27 -4.20
N GLU A 466 20.98 -26.11 -4.70
CA GLU A 466 21.36 -26.55 -6.06
C GLU A 466 22.67 -27.34 -6.05
N GLU A 467 22.77 -28.39 -6.87
CA GLU A 467 23.84 -29.41 -6.85
C GLU A 467 25.19 -28.95 -7.46
N THR A 468 25.51 -27.66 -7.51
CA THR A 468 26.79 -27.16 -8.03
C THR A 468 27.34 -26.00 -7.20
N PRO A 469 28.65 -26.00 -6.84
CA PRO A 469 29.24 -24.88 -6.10
C PRO A 469 29.17 -23.59 -6.95
N PRO A 470 28.78 -22.43 -6.37
CA PRO A 470 28.63 -21.17 -7.09
C PRO A 470 29.96 -20.70 -7.67
N ASP A 471 29.91 -20.04 -8.82
CA ASP A 471 31.08 -19.40 -9.43
C ASP A 471 31.50 -18.21 -8.53
N GLN A 472 32.81 -17.94 -8.39
CA GLN A 472 33.34 -16.88 -7.50
C GLN A 472 32.74 -15.47 -7.73
N ARG A 473 32.15 -15.21 -8.90
CA ARG A 473 31.45 -13.95 -9.21
C ARG A 473 29.98 -13.89 -8.75
N GLU A 474 29.35 -15.02 -8.43
CA GLU A 474 28.00 -15.06 -7.85
C GLU A 474 28.01 -14.83 -6.33
N LEU A 475 29.12 -15.16 -5.64
CA LEU A 475 29.28 -14.91 -4.21
C LEU A 475 29.35 -13.40 -3.85
N GLU A 476 29.82 -12.55 -4.77
CA GLU A 476 29.87 -11.10 -4.58
C GLU A 476 28.47 -10.46 -4.53
N GLU A 477 27.46 -11.11 -5.11
CA GLU A 477 26.04 -10.71 -5.04
C GLU A 477 25.25 -11.44 -3.92
N SER A 478 25.87 -12.40 -3.22
CA SER A 478 25.21 -13.33 -2.25
C SER A 478 25.27 -12.91 -0.77
N ASN A 479 25.50 -11.63 -0.47
CA ASN A 479 25.50 -11.11 0.93
C ASN A 479 24.18 -11.40 1.70
N CYS A 480 23.12 -11.82 1.01
CA CYS A 480 21.79 -12.08 1.57
C CYS A 480 21.60 -13.48 2.19
N HIS A 481 22.52 -14.45 2.09
CA HIS A 481 22.21 -15.83 2.51
C HIS A 481 22.89 -16.30 3.81
N LEU A 482 23.68 -15.45 4.48
CA LEU A 482 24.33 -15.83 5.74
C LEU A 482 23.30 -15.95 6.89
N LEU A 483 22.97 -17.19 7.27
CA LEU A 483 22.00 -17.45 8.35
C LEU A 483 22.60 -17.38 9.76
N LYS A 484 23.90 -17.64 9.90
CA LYS A 484 24.64 -17.60 11.18
C LYS A 484 26.06 -17.11 11.00
N VAL A 485 26.59 -16.46 12.04
CA VAL A 485 28.01 -16.11 12.10
C VAL A 485 28.80 -17.28 12.70
N PRO A 486 29.84 -17.80 12.02
CA PRO A 486 30.64 -18.90 12.55
C PRO A 486 31.29 -18.55 13.90
N PRO A 487 31.26 -19.45 14.91
CA PRO A 487 31.86 -19.19 16.23
C PRO A 487 33.38 -18.91 16.17
N THR A 488 34.03 -19.40 15.13
CA THR A 488 35.47 -19.28 14.87
C THR A 488 35.90 -17.87 14.44
N ILE A 489 34.98 -16.97 14.10
CA ILE A 489 35.29 -15.56 13.74
C ILE A 489 36.17 -14.88 14.80
N SER A 490 35.88 -15.17 16.07
CA SER A 490 36.60 -14.62 17.21
C SER A 490 38.07 -15.06 17.34
N HIS A 491 38.41 -16.22 16.77
CA HIS A 491 39.77 -16.75 16.81
C HIS A 491 40.67 -16.13 15.74
N HIS A 492 40.07 -15.63 14.66
CA HIS A 492 40.77 -15.10 13.50
C HIS A 492 40.89 -13.59 13.52
N PHE A 493 39.90 -12.89 14.09
CA PHE A 493 39.79 -11.43 14.04
C PHE A 493 39.80 -10.77 15.42
N SER A 494 40.66 -11.22 16.33
CA SER A 494 40.75 -10.67 17.70
C SER A 494 41.14 -9.18 17.77
N ILE A 495 41.69 -8.63 16.69
CA ILE A 495 42.05 -7.20 16.55
C ILE A 495 40.96 -6.35 15.90
N LEU A 496 39.81 -6.94 15.57
CA LEU A 496 38.77 -6.27 14.80
C LEU A 496 38.14 -5.12 15.58
N CYS A 497 38.13 -3.92 15.00
CA CYS A 497 37.54 -2.73 15.60
C CYS A 497 36.12 -2.47 15.09
N VAL A 498 35.80 -2.85 13.85
CA VAL A 498 34.49 -2.64 13.23
C VAL A 498 34.00 -3.93 12.58
N LEU A 499 32.81 -4.38 12.96
CA LEU A 499 32.13 -5.53 12.37
C LEU A 499 30.80 -5.06 11.80
N ASP A 500 30.65 -5.14 10.47
CA ASP A 500 29.40 -4.83 9.78
C ASP A 500 28.78 -6.09 9.18
N LEU A 501 27.63 -6.47 9.73
CA LEU A 501 26.79 -7.60 9.32
C LEU A 501 25.43 -7.10 8.81
N SER A 502 25.31 -5.83 8.46
CA SER A 502 24.06 -5.23 8.01
C SER A 502 23.52 -5.89 6.73
N SER A 503 22.19 -5.94 6.60
CA SER A 503 21.45 -6.51 5.47
C SER A 503 21.74 -7.99 5.21
N THR A 504 22.19 -8.73 6.22
CA THR A 504 22.36 -10.19 6.18
C THR A 504 21.10 -10.89 6.74
N GLU A 505 20.93 -12.17 6.43
CA GLU A 505 19.84 -13.02 6.95
C GLU A 505 20.19 -13.69 8.30
N ILE A 506 21.12 -13.13 9.08
CA ILE A 506 21.54 -13.74 10.33
C ILE A 506 20.38 -13.85 11.31
N ASN A 507 20.18 -15.04 11.88
CA ASN A 507 19.15 -15.28 12.89
C ASN A 507 19.70 -15.26 14.33
N SER A 508 21.02 -15.35 14.49
CA SER A 508 21.68 -15.39 15.79
C SER A 508 23.15 -14.97 15.71
N LEU A 509 23.67 -14.46 16.83
CA LEU A 509 25.10 -14.20 17.03
C LEU A 509 25.71 -15.27 17.94
N PRO A 510 26.94 -15.74 17.66
CA PRO A 510 27.59 -16.77 18.47
C PRO A 510 28.04 -16.19 19.82
N GLN A 511 28.05 -17.03 20.87
CA GLN A 511 28.56 -16.64 22.19
C GLN A 511 30.03 -16.20 22.17
N SER A 512 30.81 -16.71 21.21
CA SER A 512 32.21 -16.35 21.04
C SER A 512 32.43 -14.90 20.58
N ILE A 513 31.37 -14.17 20.22
CA ILE A 513 31.45 -12.74 19.89
C ILE A 513 32.13 -11.93 20.99
N SER A 514 31.97 -12.31 22.27
CA SER A 514 32.61 -11.61 23.40
C SER A 514 34.14 -11.61 23.38
N ARG A 515 34.76 -12.50 22.60
CA ARG A 515 36.22 -12.58 22.45
C ARG A 515 36.79 -11.55 21.48
N LEU A 516 35.95 -10.81 20.76
CA LEU A 516 36.36 -9.66 19.95
C LEU A 516 36.62 -8.44 20.85
N GLU A 517 37.62 -8.54 21.72
CA GLU A 517 37.89 -7.53 22.76
C GLU A 517 38.22 -6.14 22.21
N ALA A 518 38.73 -6.05 20.97
CA ALA A 518 39.03 -4.79 20.29
C ALA A 518 37.81 -4.11 19.65
N LEU A 519 36.64 -4.78 19.61
CA LEU A 519 35.49 -4.31 18.84
C LEU A 519 34.91 -3.01 19.42
N GLN A 520 34.87 -1.98 18.58
CA GLN A 520 34.34 -0.66 18.87
C GLN A 520 33.00 -0.41 18.20
N LYS A 521 32.76 -0.97 17.01
CA LYS A 521 31.52 -0.74 16.26
C LYS A 521 30.94 -2.06 15.76
N LEU A 522 29.66 -2.27 16.04
CA LEU A 522 28.91 -3.42 15.57
C LEU A 522 27.65 -2.95 14.86
N PHE A 523 27.57 -3.21 13.56
CA PHE A 523 26.43 -2.87 12.71
C PHE A 523 25.67 -4.13 12.31
N LEU A 524 24.37 -4.15 12.59
CA LEU A 524 23.43 -5.25 12.37
C LEU A 524 22.14 -4.71 11.73
N ARG A 525 22.26 -3.69 10.87
CA ARG A 525 21.08 -3.00 10.31
C ARG A 525 20.30 -3.94 9.41
N SER A 526 18.97 -3.86 9.43
CA SER A 526 18.09 -4.64 8.55
C SER A 526 18.33 -6.16 8.59
N CYS A 527 18.82 -6.69 9.71
CA CYS A 527 18.89 -8.15 9.95
C CYS A 527 17.53 -8.65 10.46
N GLU A 528 16.56 -8.80 9.55
CA GLU A 528 15.14 -9.09 9.89
C GLU A 528 14.95 -10.41 10.66
N LEU A 529 15.84 -11.39 10.48
CA LEU A 529 15.73 -12.71 11.14
C LEU A 529 16.33 -12.73 12.56
N LEU A 530 17.05 -11.69 12.97
CA LEU A 530 17.70 -11.61 14.29
C LEU A 530 16.67 -11.25 15.38
N MET A 531 16.23 -12.25 16.14
CA MET A 531 15.21 -12.09 17.20
C MET A 531 15.80 -11.96 18.62
N GLU A 532 17.02 -12.43 18.85
CA GLU A 532 17.65 -12.43 20.18
C GLU A 532 19.12 -12.01 20.10
N LEU A 533 19.58 -11.29 21.12
CA LEU A 533 21.00 -10.95 21.31
C LEU A 533 21.60 -11.81 22.43
N PRO A 534 22.78 -12.40 22.23
CA PRO A 534 23.46 -13.16 23.27
C PRO A 534 23.86 -12.23 24.45
N PRO A 535 23.68 -12.64 25.72
CA PRO A 535 24.13 -11.88 26.89
C PRO A 535 25.62 -11.52 26.87
N GLU A 536 26.43 -12.34 26.20
CA GLU A 536 27.87 -12.18 25.99
C GLU A 536 28.22 -10.86 25.27
N ILE A 537 27.28 -10.23 24.56
CA ILE A 537 27.50 -8.92 23.95
C ILE A 537 27.90 -7.85 24.98
N GLY A 538 27.44 -7.98 26.23
CA GLY A 538 27.83 -7.08 27.32
C GLY A 538 29.26 -7.24 27.81
N GLU A 539 30.03 -8.19 27.28
CA GLU A 539 31.47 -8.36 27.57
C GLU A 539 32.35 -7.54 26.60
N LEU A 540 31.77 -6.99 25.53
CA LEU A 540 32.44 -6.10 24.56
C LEU A 540 32.67 -4.71 25.14
N VAL A 541 33.48 -4.58 26.19
CA VAL A 541 33.64 -3.35 26.97
C VAL A 541 34.17 -2.14 26.19
N ASN A 542 34.79 -2.36 25.02
CA ASN A 542 35.27 -1.30 24.14
C ASN A 542 34.23 -0.85 23.09
N LEU A 543 33.04 -1.44 23.08
CA LEU A 543 32.01 -1.11 22.11
C LEU A 543 31.47 0.31 22.32
N GLU A 544 31.62 1.14 21.29
CA GLU A 544 31.18 2.53 21.23
C GLU A 544 29.87 2.67 20.43
N VAL A 545 29.67 1.85 19.41
CA VAL A 545 28.49 1.88 18.53
C VAL A 545 27.87 0.50 18.43
N LEU A 546 26.58 0.41 18.78
CA LEU A 546 25.75 -0.77 18.56
C LEU A 546 24.51 -0.36 17.76
N ASP A 547 24.41 -0.86 16.53
CA ASP A 547 23.36 -0.48 15.59
C ASP A 547 22.53 -1.69 15.18
N LEU A 548 21.29 -1.75 15.69
CA LEU A 548 20.29 -2.80 15.49
C LEU A 548 19.04 -2.22 14.80
N GLU A 549 19.19 -1.14 14.02
CA GLU A 549 18.07 -0.52 13.30
C GLU A 549 17.52 -1.50 12.25
N GLY A 550 16.22 -1.78 12.25
CA GLY A 550 15.59 -2.71 11.30
C GLY A 550 15.64 -4.19 11.68
N THR A 551 16.08 -4.54 12.89
CA THR A 551 16.01 -5.93 13.40
C THR A 551 14.64 -6.25 14.01
N GLU A 552 14.33 -7.54 14.18
CA GLU A 552 13.12 -8.02 14.87
C GLU A 552 13.40 -8.49 16.32
N ILE A 553 14.39 -7.89 17.01
CA ILE A 553 14.75 -8.33 18.36
C ILE A 553 13.58 -8.19 19.34
N LEU A 554 13.44 -9.15 20.25
CA LEU A 554 12.35 -9.18 21.22
C LEU A 554 12.63 -8.33 22.46
N CYS A 555 13.88 -8.29 22.92
CA CYS A 555 14.31 -7.52 24.09
C CYS A 555 15.84 -7.34 24.12
N LEU A 556 16.31 -6.32 24.86
CA LEU A 556 17.73 -6.14 25.15
C LEU A 556 18.18 -6.98 26.36
N PRO A 557 19.33 -7.68 26.30
CA PRO A 557 19.89 -8.35 27.45
C PRO A 557 20.35 -7.33 28.50
N LYS A 558 20.16 -7.64 29.78
CA LYS A 558 20.54 -6.75 30.90
C LYS A 558 22.05 -6.46 30.93
N GLU A 559 22.84 -7.34 30.34
CA GLU A 559 24.30 -7.23 30.21
C GLU A 559 24.73 -6.04 29.35
N ILE A 560 23.85 -5.49 28.48
CA ILE A 560 24.10 -4.22 27.77
C ILE A 560 24.48 -3.09 28.74
N ALA A 561 23.98 -3.13 29.97
CA ALA A 561 24.31 -2.15 31.01
C ALA A 561 25.80 -2.13 31.40
N LYS A 562 26.60 -3.11 30.96
CA LYS A 562 28.06 -3.18 31.15
C LYS A 562 28.86 -2.41 30.08
N LEU A 563 28.22 -2.04 28.97
CA LEU A 563 28.84 -1.35 27.84
C LEU A 563 29.03 0.15 28.15
N VAL A 564 29.87 0.46 29.14
CA VAL A 564 30.04 1.82 29.66
C VAL A 564 30.66 2.81 28.67
N ASN A 565 31.28 2.31 27.59
CA ASN A 565 31.86 3.11 26.52
C ASN A 565 30.88 3.37 25.35
N LEU A 566 29.65 2.87 25.44
CA LEU A 566 28.67 2.99 24.37
C LEU A 566 28.20 4.45 24.22
N THR A 567 28.45 5.03 23.05
CA THR A 567 28.06 6.40 22.69
C THR A 567 26.86 6.44 21.75
N CYS A 568 26.62 5.37 20.99
CA CYS A 568 25.49 5.25 20.07
C CYS A 568 24.80 3.89 20.24
N LEU A 569 23.49 3.92 20.50
CA LEU A 569 22.64 2.74 20.56
C LEU A 569 21.40 2.96 19.68
N LYS A 570 21.25 2.14 18.63
CA LYS A 570 20.06 2.13 17.78
C LYS A 570 19.41 0.76 17.85
N VAL A 571 18.10 0.73 18.06
CA VAL A 571 17.38 -0.51 18.31
C VAL A 571 16.00 -0.46 17.70
N SER A 572 15.60 -1.55 17.04
CA SER A 572 14.23 -1.74 16.56
C SER A 572 13.58 -2.95 17.22
N PHE A 573 12.34 -2.78 17.68
CA PHE A 573 11.52 -3.84 18.27
C PHE A 573 10.23 -3.99 17.46
N TYR A 574 10.24 -4.93 16.51
CA TYR A 574 9.05 -5.20 15.67
C TYR A 574 8.32 -6.50 16.01
N GLY A 575 8.96 -7.38 16.79
CA GLY A 575 8.35 -8.61 17.30
C GLY A 575 7.41 -8.39 18.48
N TYR A 576 6.47 -9.32 18.68
CA TYR A 576 5.59 -9.32 19.85
C TYR A 576 6.34 -9.79 21.10
N ALA A 577 6.53 -8.91 22.08
CA ALA A 577 7.19 -9.24 23.33
C ALA A 577 6.18 -9.53 24.46
N ASN A 578 6.27 -10.73 25.06
CA ASN A 578 5.54 -11.09 26.28
C ASN A 578 6.20 -10.57 27.57
N GLN A 579 7.31 -9.83 27.45
CA GLN A 579 8.17 -9.42 28.56
C GLN A 579 8.70 -8.00 28.34
N THR A 580 9.30 -7.43 29.39
CA THR A 580 9.91 -6.09 29.32
C THR A 580 11.01 -6.05 28.27
N VAL A 581 10.82 -5.20 27.27
CA VAL A 581 11.69 -5.07 26.10
C VAL A 581 13.05 -4.45 26.44
N ILE A 582 13.04 -3.40 27.27
CA ILE A 582 14.26 -2.78 27.81
C ILE A 582 14.24 -2.94 29.33
N PRO A 583 15.09 -3.81 29.91
CA PRO A 583 15.14 -3.98 31.36
C PRO A 583 15.46 -2.66 32.08
N ARG A 584 14.81 -2.43 33.22
CA ARG A 584 15.02 -1.22 34.02
C ARG A 584 16.49 -1.05 34.40
N ARG A 585 16.97 0.20 34.37
CA ARG A 585 18.34 0.61 34.70
C ARG A 585 19.42 0.19 33.71
N VAL A 586 19.06 -0.40 32.58
CA VAL A 586 20.05 -0.70 31.53
C VAL A 586 20.56 0.59 30.92
N LEU A 587 19.64 1.47 30.52
CA LEU A 587 20.00 2.73 29.86
C LEU A 587 20.70 3.70 30.81
N SER A 588 20.29 3.79 32.09
CA SER A 588 20.91 4.72 33.06
C SER A 588 22.37 4.43 33.39
N ASN A 589 22.86 3.21 33.12
CA ASN A 589 24.29 2.87 33.24
C ASN A 589 25.13 3.34 32.05
N LEU A 590 24.51 3.67 30.90
CA LEU A 590 25.17 4.15 29.69
C LEU A 590 25.41 5.67 29.76
N SER A 591 26.11 6.13 30.80
CA SER A 591 26.16 7.55 31.18
C SER A 591 26.76 8.51 30.13
N ILE A 592 27.53 7.99 29.18
CA ILE A 592 28.14 8.76 28.09
C ILE A 592 27.37 8.65 26.77
N LEU A 593 26.20 8.01 26.76
CA LEU A 593 25.40 7.80 25.55
C LEU A 593 24.99 9.15 24.94
N ILE A 594 25.36 9.36 23.68
CA ILE A 594 25.12 10.58 22.90
C ILE A 594 23.90 10.43 22.00
N GLU A 595 23.73 9.25 21.39
CA GLU A 595 22.66 8.95 20.45
C GLU A 595 21.88 7.69 20.89
N LEU A 596 20.57 7.85 21.02
CA LEU A 596 19.65 6.76 21.29
C LEU A 596 18.46 6.79 20.32
N ILE A 597 18.30 5.73 19.55
CA ILE A 597 17.17 5.53 18.65
C ILE A 597 16.45 4.25 19.05
N ILE A 598 15.17 4.38 19.36
CA ILE A 598 14.31 3.23 19.65
C ILE A 598 13.10 3.30 18.71
N ASP A 599 13.07 2.36 17.77
CA ASP A 599 11.94 2.13 16.87
C ASP A 599 11.14 0.93 17.34
N VAL A 600 9.81 1.03 17.28
CA VAL A 600 8.91 -0.04 17.72
C VAL A 600 7.73 -0.17 16.77
N THR A 601 7.14 -1.36 16.66
CA THR A 601 5.82 -1.46 16.03
C THR A 601 4.80 -0.70 16.87
N PRO A 602 4.03 0.23 16.29
CA PRO A 602 3.19 1.13 17.04
C PRO A 602 1.88 0.51 17.57
N PHE A 603 1.65 -0.78 17.29
CA PHE A 603 0.43 -1.53 17.60
C PHE A 603 0.55 -2.40 18.85
N GLY A 604 1.75 -2.55 19.41
CA GLY A 604 1.98 -3.39 20.57
C GLY A 604 1.58 -2.71 21.87
N GLU A 605 0.59 -3.25 22.60
CA GLU A 605 0.35 -2.87 24.01
C GLU A 605 1.55 -3.18 24.92
N TRP A 606 2.54 -3.93 24.42
CA TRP A 606 3.76 -4.32 25.12
C TRP A 606 4.79 -3.19 25.29
N TRP A 607 4.68 -2.08 24.54
CA TRP A 607 5.63 -0.97 24.63
C TRP A 607 5.29 -0.01 25.77
N GLU A 608 5.86 -0.26 26.95
CA GLU A 608 5.74 0.58 28.15
C GLU A 608 6.88 1.60 28.23
N VAL A 609 6.79 2.68 27.45
CA VAL A 609 7.83 3.74 27.42
C VAL A 609 8.03 4.41 28.78
N GLU A 610 7.00 4.45 29.63
CA GLU A 610 7.04 5.00 30.99
C GLU A 610 8.11 4.30 31.84
N ALA A 611 8.41 3.03 31.58
CA ALA A 611 9.40 2.27 32.33
C ALA A 611 10.85 2.75 32.11
N ILE A 612 11.12 3.47 31.01
CA ILE A 612 12.47 3.95 30.64
C ILE A 612 12.64 5.47 30.78
N VAL A 613 11.57 6.23 31.03
CA VAL A 613 11.65 7.71 31.13
C VAL A 613 12.63 8.16 32.20
N ASP A 614 12.62 7.52 33.38
CA ASP A 614 13.56 7.80 34.47
C ASP A 614 15.01 7.54 34.05
N ASP A 615 15.25 6.48 33.28
CA ASP A 615 16.58 6.15 32.79
C ASP A 615 17.06 7.21 31.78
N LEU A 616 16.19 7.64 30.86
CA LEU A 616 16.49 8.69 29.88
C LEU A 616 16.83 10.03 30.55
N CYS A 617 16.11 10.41 31.59
CA CYS A 617 16.36 11.64 32.35
C CYS A 617 17.73 11.65 33.06
N SER A 618 18.34 10.47 33.26
CA SER A 618 19.68 10.35 33.87
C SER A 618 20.84 10.55 32.88
N LEU A 619 20.56 10.46 31.56
CA LEU A 619 21.55 10.55 30.49
C LEU A 619 21.90 12.01 30.15
N LYS A 620 22.94 12.54 30.80
CA LYS A 620 23.35 13.95 30.65
C LYS A 620 24.04 14.27 29.33
N GLU A 621 24.68 13.27 28.72
CA GLU A 621 25.40 13.44 27.44
C GLU A 621 24.53 13.20 26.21
N LEU A 622 23.26 12.84 26.40
CA LEU A 622 22.34 12.58 25.30
C LEU A 622 22.12 13.85 24.46
N ARG A 623 22.29 13.73 23.14
CA ARG A 623 22.11 14.81 22.15
C ARG A 623 21.10 14.45 21.09
N THR A 624 20.99 13.17 20.72
CA THR A 624 20.03 12.66 19.73
C THR A 624 19.11 11.64 20.37
N LEU A 625 17.79 11.84 20.24
CA LEU A 625 16.78 10.92 20.78
C LEU A 625 15.62 10.69 19.80
N GLN A 626 15.35 9.44 19.45
CA GLN A 626 14.15 9.04 18.70
C GLN A 626 13.32 8.04 19.51
N LEU A 627 12.04 8.35 19.72
CA LEU A 627 11.12 7.50 20.48
C LEU A 627 9.70 7.51 19.88
N TYR A 628 9.04 6.37 19.99
CA TYR A 628 7.59 6.26 19.92
C TYR A 628 6.96 6.33 21.31
N LEU A 629 5.87 7.08 21.43
CA LEU A 629 5.15 7.38 22.65
C LEU A 629 3.67 7.07 22.40
N PRO A 630 3.13 5.93 22.86
CA PRO A 630 1.73 5.55 22.61
C PRO A 630 0.74 6.59 23.12
N THR A 631 1.13 7.32 24.16
CA THR A 631 0.37 8.41 24.77
C THR A 631 1.28 9.61 25.03
N ALA A 632 0.70 10.77 25.37
CA ALA A 632 1.42 12.03 25.45
C ALA A 632 1.89 12.39 26.89
N GLU A 633 1.46 11.62 27.90
CA GLU A 633 1.80 11.82 29.30
C GLU A 633 3.31 11.79 29.57
N PRO A 634 4.10 10.85 28.99
CA PRO A 634 5.54 10.78 29.26
C PRO A 634 6.32 12.02 28.79
N LEU A 635 5.77 12.76 27.81
CA LEU A 635 6.40 13.99 27.32
C LEU A 635 6.60 15.03 28.43
N ALA A 636 5.71 15.07 29.42
CA ALA A 636 5.80 16.05 30.51
C ALA A 636 7.12 15.90 31.29
N GLU A 637 7.57 14.67 31.52
CA GLU A 637 8.83 14.38 32.21
C GLU A 637 10.03 14.56 31.29
N LEU A 638 9.92 14.16 30.01
CA LEU A 638 10.96 14.37 29.00
C LEU A 638 11.23 15.85 28.69
N THR A 639 10.35 16.78 29.09
CA THR A 639 10.62 18.22 28.94
C THR A 639 11.94 18.67 29.57
N LEU A 640 12.40 17.96 30.61
CA LEU A 640 13.64 18.26 31.33
C LEU A 640 14.90 18.05 30.48
N ILE A 641 14.86 17.18 29.47
CA ILE A 641 16.03 16.84 28.65
C ILE A 641 16.09 17.65 27.34
N PHE A 642 15.00 18.27 26.89
CA PHE A 642 14.94 18.99 25.60
C PHE A 642 15.99 20.11 25.43
N PRO A 643 16.36 20.89 26.46
CA PRO A 643 17.43 21.88 26.31
C PRO A 643 18.79 21.28 25.95
N GLY A 644 19.04 20.01 26.31
CA GLY A 644 20.28 19.29 26.01
C GLY A 644 20.28 18.59 24.65
N LEU A 645 19.11 18.35 24.04
CA LEU A 645 19.00 17.64 22.76
C LEU A 645 19.29 18.57 21.56
N THR A 646 20.28 18.18 20.75
CA THR A 646 20.54 18.78 19.45
C THR A 646 19.59 18.25 18.39
N ASN A 647 19.21 16.97 18.47
CA ASN A 647 18.27 16.33 17.55
C ASN A 647 17.24 15.52 18.32
N PHE A 648 15.99 15.53 17.87
CA PHE A 648 15.00 14.59 18.39
C PHE A 648 13.92 14.26 17.37
N ARG A 649 13.33 13.07 17.53
CA ARG A 649 12.15 12.64 16.77
C ARG A 649 11.18 11.92 17.68
N PHE A 650 10.03 12.53 17.90
CA PHE A 650 8.97 11.93 18.71
C PHE A 650 7.76 11.62 17.85
N THR A 651 7.31 10.37 17.90
CA THR A 651 6.02 9.95 17.37
C THR A 651 5.09 9.69 18.53
N VAL A 652 4.01 10.46 18.65
CA VAL A 652 3.12 10.49 19.81
C VAL A 652 1.71 10.09 19.39
N GLY A 653 1.08 9.24 20.19
CA GLY A 653 -0.27 8.75 19.98
C GLY A 653 -0.31 7.38 19.31
N ARG A 654 -1.39 6.64 19.56
CA ARG A 654 -1.57 5.28 19.06
C ARG A 654 -1.72 5.29 17.54
N HIS A 655 -1.04 4.40 16.84
CA HIS A 655 -1.43 4.06 15.48
C HIS A 655 -2.68 3.17 15.54
N GLU A 656 -3.87 3.75 15.40
CA GLU A 656 -5.03 2.95 14.97
C GLU A 656 -4.79 2.55 13.51
N GLU A 657 -4.86 1.24 13.22
CA GLU A 657 -4.64 0.65 11.90
C GLU A 657 -5.34 1.47 10.80
N HIS A 658 -4.53 2.16 10.01
CA HIS A 658 -4.94 2.56 8.67
C HIS A 658 -4.37 1.51 7.73
N PHE A 659 -5.26 0.75 7.09
CA PHE A 659 -4.89 -0.17 6.03
C PHE A 659 -4.32 0.56 4.80
N ILE A 660 -4.41 1.89 4.72
CA ILE A 660 -3.89 2.70 3.61
C ILE A 660 -3.19 3.93 4.21
N SER A 661 -1.89 4.07 3.97
CA SER A 661 -1.19 5.34 4.19
C SER A 661 -1.62 6.32 3.10
N HIS A 662 -2.32 7.38 3.49
CA HIS A 662 -2.67 8.50 2.60
C HIS A 662 -1.51 9.50 2.42
N LEU A 663 -0.34 9.19 2.98
CA LEU A 663 0.89 9.96 2.87
C LEU A 663 1.77 9.37 1.77
N PRO A 664 2.07 10.12 0.70
CA PRO A 664 3.06 9.72 -0.29
C PRO A 664 4.45 9.53 0.32
N HIS A 665 5.17 8.52 -0.19
CA HIS A 665 6.48 8.12 0.31
C HIS A 665 7.51 9.25 0.29
N ASP A 666 7.50 10.10 -0.73
CA ASP A 666 8.39 11.25 -0.86
C ASP A 666 8.19 12.26 0.28
N VAL A 667 6.94 12.47 0.71
CA VAL A 667 6.62 13.37 1.83
C VAL A 667 6.99 12.72 3.17
N GLU A 668 6.79 11.41 3.29
CA GLU A 668 7.20 10.65 4.49
C GLU A 668 8.73 10.59 4.62
N GLU A 669 9.45 10.33 3.54
CA GLU A 669 10.91 10.38 3.45
C GLU A 669 11.43 11.78 3.77
N GLU A 670 10.82 12.84 3.26
CA GLU A 670 11.21 14.20 3.60
C GLU A 670 11.07 14.45 5.10
N PHE A 671 9.95 14.01 5.69
CA PHE A 671 9.76 14.11 7.14
C PHE A 671 10.82 13.29 7.90
N ASN A 672 11.12 12.08 7.42
CA ASN A 672 12.08 11.16 8.03
C ASN A 672 13.55 11.50 7.72
N ASN A 673 13.82 12.45 6.84
CA ASN A 673 15.17 12.87 6.47
C ASN A 673 15.85 13.58 7.65
N ARG A 674 16.71 12.83 8.34
CA ARG A 674 17.43 13.25 9.55
C ARG A 674 18.43 14.38 9.29
N GLU A 675 18.93 14.53 8.06
CA GLU A 675 19.88 15.60 7.71
C GLU A 675 19.21 16.97 7.51
N LYS A 676 17.90 17.00 7.22
CA LYS A 676 17.16 18.25 6.92
C LYS A 676 16.23 18.69 8.05
N LEU A 677 15.66 17.76 8.81
CA LEU A 677 14.67 18.03 9.85
C LEU A 677 15.12 17.46 11.21
N GLU A 678 16.06 18.18 11.84
CA GLU A 678 16.75 17.81 13.09
C GLU A 678 15.84 17.57 14.30
N LYS A 679 14.68 18.25 14.39
CA LYS A 679 13.81 18.28 15.59
C LYS A 679 12.34 18.11 15.22
N GLY A 680 11.91 16.86 15.08
CA GLY A 680 10.58 16.50 14.59
C GLY A 680 9.61 16.02 15.67
N LEU A 681 8.35 16.46 15.55
CA LEU A 681 7.23 15.92 16.33
C LEU A 681 6.12 15.43 15.38
N LYS A 682 5.76 14.16 15.49
CA LYS A 682 4.63 13.52 14.81
C LYS A 682 3.55 13.24 15.85
N TYR A 683 2.40 13.91 15.77
CA TYR A 683 1.26 13.72 16.67
C TYR A 683 0.08 13.08 15.93
N LEU A 684 -0.27 11.87 16.34
CA LEU A 684 -1.22 10.98 15.66
C LEU A 684 -2.43 10.72 16.55
N ASN A 685 -3.63 10.70 15.96
CA ASN A 685 -4.86 10.32 16.68
C ASN A 685 -5.11 11.10 17.99
N GLY A 686 -4.65 12.35 18.03
CA GLY A 686 -4.81 13.19 19.20
C GLY A 686 -6.28 13.51 19.48
N ASN A 687 -6.74 13.26 20.71
CA ASN A 687 -8.08 13.64 21.18
C ASN A 687 -8.06 14.90 22.08
N SER A 688 -6.88 15.42 22.39
CA SER A 688 -6.64 16.57 23.24
C SER A 688 -5.31 17.23 22.88
N ILE A 689 -4.97 18.37 23.47
CA ILE A 689 -3.66 19.03 23.28
C ILE A 689 -2.96 19.09 24.64
N PRO A 690 -2.18 18.05 25.01
CA PRO A 690 -1.47 18.00 26.28
C PRO A 690 -0.34 19.03 26.37
N ASN A 691 -0.02 19.50 27.57
CA ASN A 691 1.07 20.45 27.79
C ASN A 691 2.42 19.90 27.30
N GLY A 692 2.68 18.59 27.43
CA GLY A 692 3.90 17.98 26.91
C GLY A 692 4.09 18.20 25.40
N VAL A 693 3.02 18.08 24.61
CA VAL A 693 3.04 18.33 23.16
C VAL A 693 3.39 19.79 22.86
N THR A 694 2.79 20.73 23.58
CA THR A 694 3.04 22.16 23.36
C THR A 694 4.43 22.60 23.82
N GLU A 695 4.99 21.98 24.86
CA GLU A 695 6.38 22.21 25.29
C GLU A 695 7.39 21.68 24.25
N VAL A 696 7.19 20.47 23.70
CA VAL A 696 8.05 19.93 22.62
C VAL A 696 8.05 20.89 21.41
N LEU A 697 6.88 21.40 21.04
CA LEU A 697 6.73 22.29 19.87
C LEU A 697 7.61 23.54 19.95
N LYS A 698 7.89 24.06 21.16
CA LYS A 698 8.78 25.23 21.37
C LYS A 698 10.18 25.01 20.82
N HIS A 699 10.61 23.75 20.73
CA HIS A 699 11.94 23.33 20.29
C HIS A 699 11.92 22.63 18.92
N ALA A 700 10.74 22.29 18.39
CA ALA A 700 10.60 21.55 17.14
C ALA A 700 10.77 22.45 15.91
N ASN A 701 11.42 21.91 14.87
CA ASN A 701 11.52 22.51 13.55
C ASN A 701 10.58 21.84 12.52
N ALA A 702 10.08 20.65 12.82
CA ALA A 702 9.10 19.93 12.00
C ALA A 702 7.91 19.48 12.85
N PHE A 703 6.69 19.73 12.37
CA PHE A 703 5.46 19.28 13.02
C PHE A 703 4.54 18.56 12.05
N PHE A 704 4.27 17.29 12.35
CA PHE A 704 3.33 16.46 11.63
C PHE A 704 2.12 16.20 12.51
N LEU A 705 0.94 16.63 12.06
CA LEU A 705 -0.32 16.45 12.76
C LEU A 705 -1.27 15.64 11.89
N GLN A 706 -1.64 14.45 12.34
CA GLN A 706 -2.54 13.57 11.60
C GLN A 706 -3.68 13.07 12.47
N ARG A 707 -4.91 13.09 11.89
CA ARG A 707 -6.13 12.60 12.53
C ARG A 707 -6.29 13.15 13.94
N HIS A 708 -6.16 14.46 14.13
CA HIS A 708 -6.49 15.06 15.41
C HIS A 708 -8.01 15.33 15.50
N TRP A 709 -8.68 14.80 16.52
CA TRP A 709 -10.15 14.69 16.55
C TRP A 709 -10.85 15.91 17.13
N THR A 710 -10.17 16.72 17.96
CA THR A 710 -10.81 17.81 18.72
C THR A 710 -10.31 19.22 18.37
N ALA A 711 -9.03 19.37 18.06
CA ALA A 711 -8.44 20.64 17.65
C ALA A 711 -9.13 21.19 16.39
N LYS A 712 -9.39 22.49 16.37
CA LYS A 712 -10.05 23.19 15.25
C LYS A 712 -9.09 24.09 14.47
N SER A 713 -7.89 24.31 15.00
CA SER A 713 -6.83 25.09 14.36
C SER A 713 -5.46 24.81 14.97
N LEU A 714 -4.39 25.14 14.25
CA LEU A 714 -3.04 25.13 14.80
C LEU A 714 -2.85 26.19 15.90
N SER A 715 -3.67 27.25 15.90
CA SER A 715 -3.64 28.28 16.94
C SER A 715 -3.83 27.72 18.36
N GLU A 716 -4.56 26.60 18.50
CA GLU A 716 -4.81 25.94 19.79
C GLU A 716 -3.56 25.30 20.40
N PHE A 717 -2.56 24.97 19.57
CA PHE A 717 -1.24 24.50 20.03
C PHE A 717 -0.37 25.65 20.54
N GLY A 718 -0.83 26.90 20.40
CA GLY A 718 -0.17 28.11 20.82
C GLY A 718 0.83 28.62 19.78
N HIS A 719 0.49 29.72 19.11
CA HIS A 719 1.35 30.35 18.10
C HIS A 719 2.78 30.68 18.60
N LYS A 720 2.95 30.97 19.90
CA LYS A 720 4.26 31.20 20.52
C LYS A 720 5.10 29.93 20.64
N ASN A 721 4.45 28.77 20.72
CA ASN A 721 5.12 27.47 20.80
C ASN A 721 5.63 27.04 19.42
N MET A 722 5.05 27.51 18.33
CA MET A 722 5.43 27.09 16.98
C MET A 722 6.40 28.08 16.28
N THR A 723 7.17 28.84 17.05
CA THR A 723 8.06 29.90 16.53
C THR A 723 9.34 29.39 15.87
N GLN A 724 9.67 28.10 16.00
CA GLN A 724 10.81 27.47 15.33
C GLN A 724 10.41 26.49 14.22
N VAL A 725 9.11 26.23 14.05
CA VAL A 725 8.59 25.26 13.08
C VAL A 725 8.76 25.79 11.66
N LYS A 726 9.57 25.08 10.87
CA LYS A 726 9.87 25.36 9.46
C LYS A 726 9.08 24.46 8.51
N PHE A 727 8.82 23.22 8.92
CA PHE A 727 8.02 22.26 8.15
C PHE A 727 6.76 21.89 8.94
N CYS A 728 5.59 22.02 8.33
CA CYS A 728 4.34 21.58 8.93
C CYS A 728 3.50 20.78 7.95
N LEU A 729 3.05 19.61 8.38
CA LEU A 729 2.11 18.79 7.64
C LEU A 729 0.87 18.53 8.49
N VAL A 730 -0.31 18.83 7.94
CA VAL A 730 -1.60 18.60 8.58
C VAL A 730 -2.45 17.71 7.69
N MET A 731 -2.92 16.58 8.22
CA MET A 731 -3.63 15.57 7.44
C MET A 731 -4.82 14.97 8.19
N GLU A 732 -5.97 14.86 7.54
CA GLU A 732 -7.19 14.21 8.08
C GLU A 732 -7.71 14.81 9.40
N CYS A 733 -7.35 16.06 9.72
CA CYS A 733 -7.83 16.77 10.90
C CYS A 733 -9.20 17.40 10.61
N ASN A 734 -10.25 16.57 10.62
CA ASN A 734 -11.56 16.93 10.08
C ASN A 734 -12.31 18.03 10.85
N GLU A 735 -11.95 18.37 12.08
CA GLU A 735 -12.57 19.48 12.81
C GLU A 735 -12.01 20.86 12.43
N PHE A 736 -10.91 20.90 11.66
CA PHE A 736 -10.31 22.15 11.22
C PHE A 736 -11.18 22.82 10.16
N ARG A 737 -11.65 24.03 10.48
CA ARG A 737 -12.25 24.94 9.50
C ARG A 737 -11.23 25.92 8.93
N PHE A 738 -10.21 26.22 9.72
CA PHE A 738 -9.12 27.12 9.40
C PHE A 738 -7.83 26.56 9.98
N ILE A 739 -6.71 26.77 9.28
CA ILE A 739 -5.40 26.37 9.80
C ILE A 739 -5.00 27.32 10.95
N ILE A 740 -5.24 28.62 10.76
CA ILE A 740 -4.93 29.66 11.74
C ILE A 740 -6.21 30.46 12.08
N ASP A 741 -6.53 30.55 13.37
CA ASP A 741 -7.55 31.47 13.91
C ASP A 741 -6.86 32.60 14.67
N SER A 742 -6.85 33.80 14.09
CA SER A 742 -6.19 34.94 14.74
C SER A 742 -7.07 35.62 15.79
N GLU A 743 -8.39 35.38 15.76
CA GLU A 743 -9.31 35.87 16.80
C GLU A 743 -9.01 35.23 18.16
N GLN A 744 -8.40 34.04 18.18
CA GLN A 744 -7.99 33.36 19.41
C GLN A 744 -6.76 33.99 20.05
N PHE A 745 -5.93 34.72 19.29
CA PHE A 745 -4.72 35.37 19.84
C PHE A 745 -5.05 36.46 20.87
N ASN A 746 -6.26 37.02 20.81
CA ASN A 746 -6.71 38.10 21.70
C ASN A 746 -7.44 37.61 22.96
N ARG A 747 -7.63 36.29 23.16
CA ARG A 747 -8.32 35.73 24.34
C ARG A 747 -7.38 35.46 25.52
N GLY A 748 -6.44 36.36 25.81
CA GLY A 748 -5.71 36.35 27.08
C GLY A 748 -6.58 36.96 28.17
N LYS A 749 -7.27 36.14 28.98
CA LYS A 749 -7.86 36.60 30.25
C LYS A 749 -6.74 36.82 31.26
N ASP A 750 -6.76 37.96 31.95
CA ASP A 750 -6.01 38.11 33.19
C ASP A 750 -6.75 37.40 34.34
N ASP A 751 -6.07 37.17 35.47
CA ASP A 751 -6.62 36.51 36.67
C ASP A 751 -7.83 37.26 37.31
N ARG A 752 -8.26 38.38 36.72
CA ARG A 752 -9.41 39.19 37.14
C ARG A 752 -10.58 39.18 36.15
N GLY A 753 -10.46 38.49 35.01
CA GLY A 753 -11.58 38.21 34.12
C GLY A 753 -12.09 39.41 33.33
N GLU A 754 -11.29 40.47 33.15
CA GLU A 754 -11.66 41.58 32.27
C GLU A 754 -11.12 41.38 30.85
N SER A 755 -12.00 41.57 29.86
CA SER A 755 -11.63 41.55 28.44
C SER A 755 -10.74 42.75 28.16
N LYS A 756 -9.48 42.54 27.79
CA LYS A 756 -8.64 43.64 27.29
C LYS A 756 -9.30 44.25 26.05
N ASP A 757 -9.64 45.52 26.14
CA ASP A 757 -9.93 46.37 24.99
C ASP A 757 -8.79 46.27 23.98
N PHE A 758 -9.18 46.14 22.71
CA PHE A 758 -8.39 46.15 21.48
C PHE A 758 -6.94 46.66 21.63
N VAL A 759 -6.00 45.75 21.86
CA VAL A 759 -4.57 46.05 21.74
C VAL A 759 -4.24 46.17 20.24
N TYR A 760 -3.51 47.23 19.89
CA TYR A 760 -3.03 47.51 18.55
C TYR A 760 -2.35 46.29 17.89
N PHE A 761 -2.72 46.07 16.62
CA PHE A 761 -2.45 44.91 15.76
C PHE A 761 -0.97 44.70 15.32
N ASP A 762 0.02 44.85 16.20
CA ASP A 762 1.43 44.87 15.80
C ASP A 762 2.26 43.61 16.17
N GLU A 763 1.72 42.62 16.90
CA GLU A 763 2.56 41.53 17.46
C GLU A 763 2.13 40.07 17.17
N ALA A 764 1.11 39.81 16.33
CA ALA A 764 0.71 38.44 16.01
C ALA A 764 1.49 37.88 14.80
N ASN A 765 2.81 37.69 14.92
CA ASN A 765 3.59 36.93 13.93
C ASN A 765 3.33 35.43 14.09
N ALA A 766 2.22 34.94 13.53
CA ALA A 766 1.89 33.53 13.60
C ALA A 766 2.62 32.75 12.50
N LEU A 767 3.34 31.69 12.91
CA LEU A 767 4.07 30.78 12.01
C LEU A 767 5.02 31.53 11.05
N GLY A 768 5.65 32.62 11.50
CA GLY A 768 6.54 33.45 10.67
C GLY A 768 7.79 32.72 10.17
N SER A 769 8.22 31.67 10.87
CA SER A 769 9.36 30.80 10.55
C SER A 769 9.01 29.64 9.62
N LEU A 770 7.72 29.41 9.34
CA LEU A 770 7.26 28.30 8.51
C LEU A 770 7.73 28.50 7.07
N GLU A 771 8.45 27.52 6.53
CA GLU A 771 8.98 27.51 5.17
C GLU A 771 8.17 26.60 4.25
N ARG A 772 7.60 25.50 4.77
CA ARG A 772 6.79 24.56 4.01
C ARG A 772 5.54 24.16 4.80
N LEU A 773 4.38 24.27 4.14
CA LEU A 773 3.09 23.87 4.68
C LEU A 773 2.39 22.91 3.72
N ILE A 774 2.12 21.70 4.17
CA ILE A 774 1.39 20.67 3.40
C ILE A 774 0.09 20.35 4.13
N ILE A 775 -1.03 20.43 3.40
CA ILE A 775 -2.38 20.20 3.93
C ILE A 775 -3.05 19.14 3.08
N ARG A 776 -3.52 18.05 3.69
CA ARG A 776 -4.12 16.92 2.96
C ARG A 776 -5.42 16.42 3.59
N TYR A 777 -6.38 16.04 2.75
CA TYR A 777 -7.61 15.35 3.17
C TYR A 777 -8.40 16.09 4.26
N MET A 778 -8.50 17.42 4.15
CA MET A 778 -9.16 18.26 5.16
C MET A 778 -10.64 18.46 4.82
N LYS A 779 -11.51 17.59 5.35
CA LYS A 779 -12.93 17.54 4.96
C LYS A 779 -13.67 18.85 5.20
N ASN A 780 -13.48 19.51 6.34
CA ASN A 780 -14.27 20.69 6.75
C ASN A 780 -13.51 22.03 6.61
N MET A 781 -12.30 22.03 6.05
CA MET A 781 -11.51 23.25 5.92
C MET A 781 -12.15 24.21 4.92
N GLU A 782 -12.40 25.45 5.34
CA GLU A 782 -13.05 26.50 4.55
C GLU A 782 -12.03 27.50 3.99
N SER A 783 -10.96 27.78 4.76
CA SER A 783 -9.88 28.73 4.41
C SER A 783 -8.60 28.44 5.19
N ILE A 784 -7.45 28.99 4.78
CA ILE A 784 -6.19 28.87 5.54
C ILE A 784 -6.24 29.73 6.81
N TRP A 785 -6.80 30.94 6.73
CA TRP A 785 -6.74 31.94 7.79
C TRP A 785 -8.11 32.52 8.12
N LYS A 786 -8.40 32.63 9.41
CA LYS A 786 -9.56 33.34 9.94
C LYS A 786 -9.14 34.55 10.77
N GLY A 787 -9.78 35.69 10.51
CA GLY A 787 -9.52 36.95 11.20
C GLY A 787 -8.42 37.79 10.54
N PRO A 788 -8.04 38.92 11.17
CA PRO A 788 -7.00 39.82 10.67
C PRO A 788 -5.61 39.15 10.65
N VAL A 789 -4.82 39.45 9.62
CA VAL A 789 -3.48 38.88 9.42
C VAL A 789 -2.43 39.83 9.99
N GLY A 790 -1.69 39.39 11.01
CA GLY A 790 -0.61 40.18 11.60
C GLY A 790 0.60 40.28 10.67
N LYS A 791 1.31 41.41 10.71
CA LYS A 791 2.50 41.65 9.89
C LYS A 791 3.56 40.57 10.16
N GLY A 792 4.09 39.96 9.10
CA GLY A 792 5.13 38.93 9.18
C GLY A 792 4.60 37.49 9.31
N SER A 793 3.29 37.30 9.48
CA SER A 793 2.70 35.96 9.52
C SER A 793 2.93 35.20 8.21
N LEU A 794 3.38 33.94 8.29
CA LEU A 794 3.74 33.12 7.12
C LEU A 794 4.75 33.78 6.16
N SER A 795 5.53 34.77 6.62
CA SER A 795 6.38 35.56 5.72
C SER A 795 7.55 34.78 5.11
N ASN A 796 8.03 33.73 5.77
CA ASN A 796 9.07 32.84 5.25
C ASN A 796 8.53 31.64 4.46
N LEU A 797 7.21 31.52 4.26
CA LEU A 797 6.62 30.39 3.57
C LEU A 797 7.11 30.36 2.11
N LYS A 798 7.81 29.29 1.73
CA LYS A 798 8.37 29.04 0.40
C LYS A 798 7.51 28.08 -0.41
N SER A 799 6.94 27.06 0.21
CA SER A 799 6.09 26.08 -0.48
C SER A 799 4.79 25.86 0.29
N LEU A 800 3.68 25.92 -0.44
CA LEU A 800 2.34 25.65 0.08
C LEU A 800 1.65 24.63 -0.83
N ALA A 801 1.25 23.50 -0.24
CA ALA A 801 0.58 22.42 -0.96
C ALA A 801 -0.74 22.06 -0.27
N LEU A 802 -1.84 22.06 -1.03
CA LEU A 802 -3.17 21.65 -0.58
C LEU A 802 -3.68 20.52 -1.47
N HIS A 803 -4.02 19.39 -0.87
CA HIS A 803 -4.53 18.22 -1.57
C HIS A 803 -5.85 17.76 -0.94
N THR A 804 -6.89 17.56 -1.75
CA THR A 804 -8.19 17.01 -1.32
C THR A 804 -8.80 17.81 -0.16
N CYS A 805 -9.17 19.06 -0.44
CA CYS A 805 -9.84 19.96 0.53
C CYS A 805 -11.23 20.36 -0.01
N PRO A 806 -12.26 19.49 0.11
CA PRO A 806 -13.53 19.61 -0.62
C PRO A 806 -14.41 20.80 -0.20
N ASN A 807 -14.17 21.36 0.98
CA ASN A 807 -14.91 22.52 1.49
C ASN A 807 -14.13 23.84 1.38
N LEU A 808 -12.92 23.83 0.80
CA LEU A 808 -12.09 25.02 0.66
C LEU A 808 -12.76 25.98 -0.33
N THR A 809 -13.04 27.20 0.12
CA THR A 809 -13.70 28.25 -0.69
C THR A 809 -12.82 29.47 -0.91
N THR A 810 -11.81 29.68 -0.08
CA THR A 810 -10.88 30.81 -0.21
C THR A 810 -9.50 30.35 0.20
N LEU A 811 -8.54 30.50 -0.71
CA LEU A 811 -7.14 30.18 -0.43
C LEU A 811 -6.45 31.38 0.24
N PHE A 812 -6.48 32.55 -0.41
CA PHE A 812 -5.86 33.77 0.11
C PHE A 812 -6.83 34.95 0.22
N THR A 813 -6.64 35.76 1.24
CA THR A 813 -7.14 37.15 1.30
C THR A 813 -6.04 38.12 0.86
N ILE A 814 -6.40 39.34 0.46
CA ILE A 814 -5.42 40.37 0.07
C ILE A 814 -4.36 40.59 1.17
N ASP A 815 -4.80 40.63 2.44
CA ASP A 815 -3.93 40.82 3.60
C ASP A 815 -2.95 39.64 3.81
N MET A 816 -3.34 38.41 3.47
CA MET A 816 -2.42 37.27 3.46
C MET A 816 -1.39 37.37 2.35
N VAL A 817 -1.83 37.68 1.12
CA VAL A 817 -0.96 37.76 -0.05
C VAL A 817 0.17 38.79 0.15
N ILE A 818 -0.11 39.89 0.86
CA ILE A 818 0.89 40.91 1.21
C ILE A 818 2.00 40.35 2.11
N ASN A 819 1.67 39.42 3.01
CA ASN A 819 2.65 38.83 3.92
C ASN A 819 3.48 37.70 3.28
N LEU A 820 2.94 37.01 2.27
CA LEU A 820 3.58 35.89 1.56
C LEU A 820 4.70 36.35 0.60
N THR A 821 5.73 36.99 1.14
CA THR A 821 6.82 37.61 0.37
C THR A 821 7.84 36.61 -0.18
N ASN A 822 7.91 35.41 0.40
CA ASN A 822 8.89 34.36 0.04
C ASN A 822 8.27 33.13 -0.65
N LEU A 823 6.98 33.14 -0.98
CA LEU A 823 6.33 31.98 -1.59
C LEU A 823 6.91 31.74 -2.99
N GLU A 824 7.46 30.54 -3.21
CA GLU A 824 8.12 30.09 -4.44
C GLU A 824 7.30 29.04 -5.20
N GLU A 825 6.55 28.21 -4.46
CA GLU A 825 5.76 27.11 -5.02
C GLU A 825 4.36 27.05 -4.39
N LEU A 826 3.35 26.90 -5.25
CA LEU A 826 1.96 26.71 -4.86
C LEU A 826 1.38 25.51 -5.59
N ILE A 827 0.87 24.53 -4.85
CA ILE A 827 0.17 23.36 -5.37
C ILE A 827 -1.23 23.30 -4.76
N VAL A 828 -2.25 23.24 -5.60
CA VAL A 828 -3.65 23.09 -5.18
C VAL A 828 -4.28 21.98 -6.02
N GLU A 829 -4.68 20.90 -5.36
CA GLU A 829 -5.20 19.68 -5.98
C GLU A 829 -6.51 19.26 -5.31
N ASP A 830 -7.50 18.86 -6.12
CA ASP A 830 -8.78 18.29 -5.65
C ASP A 830 -9.49 19.20 -4.60
N CYS A 831 -9.69 20.46 -4.98
CA CYS A 831 -10.39 21.47 -4.17
C CYS A 831 -11.63 22.00 -4.93
N PRO A 832 -12.70 21.20 -5.08
CA PRO A 832 -13.79 21.43 -6.03
C PRO A 832 -14.65 22.67 -5.79
N LYS A 833 -14.61 23.30 -4.62
CA LYS A 833 -15.40 24.52 -4.31
C LYS A 833 -14.63 25.82 -4.49
N LEU A 834 -13.35 25.76 -4.82
CA LEU A 834 -12.51 26.93 -4.97
C LEU A 834 -12.80 27.61 -6.31
N ASP A 835 -13.36 28.82 -6.28
CA ASP A 835 -13.71 29.60 -7.48
C ASP A 835 -12.63 30.60 -7.90
N SER A 836 -11.84 31.08 -6.93
CA SER A 836 -10.70 31.97 -7.09
C SER A 836 -9.65 31.70 -6.01
N LEU A 837 -8.36 31.82 -6.35
CA LEU A 837 -7.29 31.70 -5.34
C LEU A 837 -7.28 32.89 -4.38
N VAL A 838 -7.68 34.08 -4.86
CA VAL A 838 -7.73 35.30 -4.04
C VAL A 838 -9.15 35.82 -3.90
N SER A 839 -9.57 36.02 -2.65
CA SER A 839 -10.85 36.64 -2.31
C SER A 839 -10.71 38.15 -2.19
N LEU A 840 -11.39 38.90 -3.06
CA LEU A 840 -11.36 40.37 -3.15
C LEU A 840 -12.25 41.09 -2.13
N LYS A 841 -12.69 40.41 -1.06
CA LYS A 841 -13.64 40.97 -0.08
C LYS A 841 -13.06 42.05 0.86
N SER A 842 -11.76 42.37 0.77
CA SER A 842 -11.06 43.34 1.62
C SER A 842 -10.86 44.70 0.91
N THR A 843 -11.10 45.81 1.63
CA THR A 843 -11.37 47.14 1.05
C THR A 843 -10.26 48.19 1.21
N SER A 844 -8.99 47.83 1.51
CA SER A 844 -8.02 48.83 1.99
C SER A 844 -6.72 49.03 1.18
N SER A 845 -6.41 48.24 0.16
CA SER A 845 -5.09 48.33 -0.51
C SER A 845 -5.15 48.39 -2.04
N LYS A 846 -4.32 49.28 -2.61
CA LYS A 846 -4.16 49.50 -4.06
C LYS A 846 -3.63 48.23 -4.76
N PRO A 847 -3.92 48.04 -6.07
CA PRO A 847 -3.34 46.94 -6.84
C PRO A 847 -1.82 47.10 -6.93
N GLY A 848 -1.08 46.25 -6.20
CA GLY A 848 0.37 46.11 -6.27
C GLY A 848 0.77 44.77 -6.90
N LEU A 849 2.07 44.58 -7.15
CA LEU A 849 2.63 43.30 -7.58
C LEU A 849 2.72 42.34 -6.39
N PHE A 850 1.94 41.26 -6.44
CA PHE A 850 1.79 40.28 -5.37
C PHE A 850 2.54 38.96 -5.67
N LEU A 851 2.97 38.22 -4.64
CA LEU A 851 3.70 36.94 -4.75
C LEU A 851 4.92 36.99 -5.69
N ARG A 852 5.81 37.98 -5.52
CA ARG A 852 6.94 38.23 -6.43
C ARG A 852 7.94 37.09 -6.58
N ARG A 853 8.02 36.20 -5.61
CA ARG A 853 8.95 35.05 -5.64
C ARG A 853 8.30 33.77 -6.16
N LEU A 854 7.01 33.79 -6.49
CA LEU A 854 6.30 32.60 -6.93
C LEU A 854 6.80 32.20 -8.32
N LYS A 855 7.46 31.04 -8.40
CA LYS A 855 8.06 30.47 -9.61
C LYS A 855 7.22 29.35 -10.19
N LYS A 856 6.53 28.59 -9.33
CA LYS A 856 5.76 27.40 -9.74
C LYS A 856 4.33 27.49 -9.22
N ILE A 857 3.37 27.28 -10.10
CA ILE A 857 1.97 27.10 -9.74
C ILE A 857 1.40 25.85 -10.39
N SER A 858 0.77 24.99 -9.59
CA SER A 858 0.09 23.77 -10.06
C SER A 858 -1.35 23.77 -9.56
N LEU A 859 -2.29 23.83 -10.49
CA LEU A 859 -3.73 23.88 -10.24
C LEU A 859 -4.37 22.65 -10.89
N LEU A 860 -4.74 21.67 -10.07
CA LEU A 860 -5.14 20.34 -10.50
C LEU A 860 -6.53 20.01 -9.95
N GLU A 861 -7.42 19.51 -10.81
CA GLU A 861 -8.76 19.04 -10.43
C GLU A 861 -9.58 20.10 -9.68
N LEU A 862 -9.65 21.32 -10.24
CA LEU A 862 -10.39 22.47 -9.68
C LEU A 862 -11.59 22.82 -10.59
N PRO A 863 -12.70 22.06 -10.56
CA PRO A 863 -13.83 22.22 -11.48
C PRO A 863 -14.55 23.56 -11.42
N GLU A 864 -14.55 24.23 -10.27
CA GLU A 864 -15.23 25.51 -10.07
C GLU A 864 -14.32 26.73 -10.29
N LEU A 865 -13.01 26.53 -10.47
CA LEU A 865 -12.05 27.62 -10.61
C LEU A 865 -12.35 28.44 -11.87
N ALA A 866 -12.72 29.70 -11.69
CA ALA A 866 -13.07 30.61 -12.78
C ALA A 866 -12.02 31.69 -13.03
N SER A 867 -11.14 31.96 -12.06
CA SER A 867 -10.02 32.90 -12.18
C SER A 867 -8.90 32.54 -11.22
N ILE A 868 -7.66 32.85 -11.58
CA ILE A 868 -6.50 32.64 -10.70
C ILE A 868 -6.39 33.81 -9.70
N SER A 869 -6.50 35.04 -10.19
CA SER A 869 -6.20 36.25 -9.40
C SER A 869 -7.30 37.30 -9.35
N GLY A 870 -8.45 37.07 -9.99
CA GLY A 870 -9.51 38.06 -10.10
C GLY A 870 -9.06 39.35 -10.81
N SER A 871 -8.18 39.24 -11.82
CA SER A 871 -7.55 40.36 -12.56
C SER A 871 -6.45 41.13 -11.80
N LEU A 872 -5.91 40.58 -10.71
CA LEU A 872 -4.70 41.10 -10.07
C LEU A 872 -3.43 40.55 -10.77
N CYS A 873 -2.35 41.34 -10.82
CA CYS A 873 -1.04 40.80 -11.22
C CYS A 873 -0.45 40.02 -10.05
N ILE A 874 -0.59 38.70 -10.11
CA ILE A 874 -0.06 37.76 -9.13
C ILE A 874 1.08 37.00 -9.81
N ALA A 875 2.22 36.87 -9.15
CA ALA A 875 3.39 36.12 -9.62
C ALA A 875 4.07 36.70 -10.88
N PRO A 876 4.67 37.90 -10.81
CA PRO A 876 5.36 38.51 -11.95
C PRO A 876 6.58 37.72 -12.45
N ASN A 877 7.14 36.80 -11.65
CA ASN A 877 8.33 36.00 -11.98
C ASN A 877 8.00 34.50 -12.09
N LEU A 878 6.78 34.17 -12.54
CA LEU A 878 6.32 32.80 -12.69
C LEU A 878 7.10 32.09 -13.81
N GLU A 879 7.76 30.98 -13.48
CA GLU A 879 8.55 30.18 -14.43
C GLU A 879 7.77 28.99 -14.99
N ARG A 880 6.86 28.41 -14.19
CA ARG A 880 6.11 27.20 -14.53
C ARG A 880 4.66 27.31 -14.08
N MET A 881 3.76 26.97 -15.01
CA MET A 881 2.32 26.89 -14.76
C MET A 881 1.78 25.53 -15.19
N VAL A 882 1.04 24.87 -14.31
CA VAL A 882 0.34 23.61 -14.61
C VAL A 882 -1.14 23.79 -14.31
N ILE A 883 -2.01 23.55 -15.30
CA ILE A 883 -3.46 23.63 -15.17
C ILE A 883 -4.06 22.35 -15.75
N PHE A 884 -4.75 21.56 -14.93
CA PHE A 884 -5.27 20.26 -15.36
C PHE A 884 -6.63 19.98 -14.68
N TYR A 885 -7.65 19.63 -15.46
CA TYR A 885 -9.04 19.46 -15.00
C TYR A 885 -9.64 20.72 -14.32
N CYS A 886 -9.47 21.88 -14.95
CA CYS A 886 -10.04 23.16 -14.51
C CYS A 886 -11.02 23.76 -15.56
N PRO A 887 -12.14 23.09 -15.86
CA PRO A 887 -13.03 23.42 -17.00
C PRO A 887 -13.67 24.82 -16.97
N LYS A 888 -13.86 25.43 -15.79
CA LYS A 888 -14.45 26.79 -15.69
C LYS A 888 -13.43 27.91 -15.88
N LEU A 889 -12.14 27.59 -15.93
CA LEU A 889 -11.09 28.55 -16.21
C LEU A 889 -11.02 28.81 -17.72
N GLU A 890 -12.10 29.38 -18.26
CA GLU A 890 -12.28 29.67 -19.68
C GLU A 890 -11.53 30.93 -20.13
N LYS A 891 -11.10 31.77 -19.18
CA LYS A 891 -10.44 33.04 -19.43
C LYS A 891 -9.21 33.20 -18.56
N LEU A 892 -8.12 33.67 -19.17
CA LEU A 892 -6.94 34.15 -18.45
C LEU A 892 -6.69 35.60 -18.83
N SER A 893 -6.45 36.43 -17.80
CA SER A 893 -6.00 37.80 -17.96
C SER A 893 -4.53 37.80 -18.38
N THR A 894 -4.14 38.78 -19.20
CA THR A 894 -2.71 39.03 -19.49
C THR A 894 -1.92 39.23 -18.21
N MET A 895 -2.51 39.86 -17.21
CA MET A 895 -1.87 40.12 -15.91
C MET A 895 -1.64 38.85 -15.08
N GLU A 896 -2.32 37.74 -15.40
CA GLU A 896 -2.13 36.42 -14.76
C GLU A 896 -1.00 35.62 -15.41
N VAL A 897 -0.65 35.91 -16.67
CA VAL A 897 0.34 35.17 -17.48
C VAL A 897 1.43 36.10 -18.04
N SER A 898 1.57 37.32 -17.51
CA SER A 898 2.47 38.36 -18.04
C SER A 898 3.94 38.18 -17.68
N SER A 899 4.31 37.06 -17.04
CA SER A 899 5.70 36.87 -16.61
C SER A 899 6.62 36.66 -17.82
N THR A 900 7.66 37.47 -17.91
CA THR A 900 8.72 37.31 -18.92
C THR A 900 9.60 36.09 -18.66
N ASP A 901 9.54 35.54 -17.44
CA ASP A 901 10.36 34.40 -17.02
C ASP A 901 9.66 33.05 -17.24
N LEU A 902 8.45 33.06 -17.79
CA LEU A 902 7.66 31.85 -18.03
C LEU A 902 8.36 30.94 -19.04
N LYS A 903 8.67 29.72 -18.61
CA LYS A 903 9.40 28.69 -19.39
C LYS A 903 8.48 27.60 -19.90
N VAL A 904 7.43 27.27 -19.15
CA VAL A 904 6.54 26.15 -19.50
C VAL A 904 5.12 26.36 -18.97
N ILE A 905 4.15 26.02 -19.82
CA ILE A 905 2.74 25.91 -19.45
C ILE A 905 2.31 24.47 -19.76
N LYS A 906 1.89 23.70 -18.76
CA LYS A 906 1.36 22.35 -18.97
C LYS A 906 -0.15 22.34 -18.74
N GLY A 907 -0.91 21.71 -19.63
CA GLY A 907 -2.35 21.56 -19.44
C GLY A 907 -3.03 20.75 -20.53
N GLU A 908 -4.34 20.54 -20.39
CA GLU A 908 -5.12 19.80 -21.40
C GLU A 908 -5.16 20.57 -22.72
N LYS A 909 -4.97 19.87 -23.83
CA LYS A 909 -4.98 20.51 -25.15
C LYS A 909 -6.33 21.17 -25.44
N GLU A 910 -7.43 20.49 -25.07
CA GLU A 910 -8.79 21.01 -25.25
C GLU A 910 -9.04 22.29 -24.44
N TRP A 911 -8.44 22.38 -23.25
CA TRP A 911 -8.51 23.60 -22.44
C TRP A 911 -7.75 24.74 -23.09
N TRP A 912 -6.51 24.49 -23.54
CA TRP A 912 -5.69 25.50 -24.23
C TRP A 912 -6.37 26.02 -25.50
N ASP A 913 -6.90 25.12 -26.33
CA ASP A 913 -7.57 25.49 -27.59
C ASP A 913 -8.89 26.25 -27.35
N ALA A 914 -9.53 26.06 -26.19
CA ALA A 914 -10.77 26.75 -25.81
C ALA A 914 -10.56 28.05 -25.02
N LEU A 915 -9.34 28.30 -24.55
CA LEU A 915 -9.00 29.42 -23.69
C LEU A 915 -9.23 30.75 -24.43
N LYS A 916 -9.94 31.67 -23.78
CA LYS A 916 -10.18 33.03 -24.30
C LYS A 916 -9.31 34.03 -23.56
N TRP A 917 -8.54 34.78 -24.33
CA TRP A 917 -7.75 35.88 -23.81
C TRP A 917 -8.60 37.17 -23.73
N TYR A 918 -8.26 38.08 -22.80
CA TYR A 918 -8.95 39.37 -22.70
C TYR A 918 -8.63 40.22 -23.95
N GLU A 919 -9.68 40.53 -24.73
CA GLU A 919 -9.62 41.07 -26.11
C GLU A 919 -8.96 42.47 -26.28
N SER A 920 -8.40 43.07 -25.21
CA SER A 920 -7.81 44.41 -25.26
C SER A 920 -6.28 44.48 -25.21
N ASP A 921 -5.56 43.42 -24.81
CA ASP A 921 -4.18 43.59 -24.31
C ASP A 921 -3.10 42.64 -24.86
N LEU A 922 -3.44 41.70 -25.77
CA LEU A 922 -2.44 40.78 -26.35
C LEU A 922 -2.10 41.16 -27.78
N SER A 923 -0.82 41.44 -28.02
CA SER A 923 -0.28 41.44 -29.38
C SER A 923 -0.26 40.01 -29.90
N THR A 924 -0.44 39.84 -31.22
CA THR A 924 -0.34 38.54 -31.88
C THR A 924 1.00 37.85 -31.58
N GLU A 925 2.08 38.64 -31.42
CA GLU A 925 3.41 38.15 -31.03
C GLU A 925 3.46 37.51 -29.63
N HIS A 926 2.67 38.00 -28.68
CA HIS A 926 2.64 37.47 -27.32
C HIS A 926 1.82 36.17 -27.22
N GLU A 927 0.73 36.06 -28.00
CA GLU A 927 0.00 34.78 -28.13
C GLU A 927 0.88 33.69 -28.74
N ASP A 928 1.63 34.01 -29.80
CA ASP A 928 2.58 33.10 -30.45
C ASP A 928 3.76 32.72 -29.52
N TYR A 929 4.14 33.60 -28.59
CA TYR A 929 5.12 33.29 -27.54
C TYR A 929 4.56 32.25 -26.56
N LEU A 930 3.37 32.49 -26.00
CA LEU A 930 2.75 31.59 -25.03
C LEU A 930 2.45 30.21 -25.64
N ALA A 931 2.01 30.16 -26.90
CA ALA A 931 1.75 28.91 -27.63
C ALA A 931 3.00 28.04 -27.78
N ARG A 932 4.21 28.62 -27.85
CA ARG A 932 5.48 27.87 -27.92
C ARG A 932 5.90 27.25 -26.59
N LEU A 933 5.41 27.79 -25.47
CA LEU A 933 5.71 27.30 -24.12
C LEU A 933 4.71 26.21 -23.67
N PHE A 934 3.61 26.03 -24.41
CA PHE A 934 2.56 25.10 -24.04
C PHE A 934 2.94 23.64 -24.35
N ILE A 935 2.85 22.79 -23.34
CA ILE A 935 3.06 21.34 -23.42
C ILE A 935 1.74 20.64 -23.05
N PRO A 936 1.12 19.91 -23.98
CA PRO A 936 -0.15 19.24 -23.73
C PRO A 936 0.01 18.05 -22.77
N LEU A 937 -0.85 17.98 -21.76
CA LEU A 937 -1.02 16.85 -20.87
C LEU A 937 -2.14 15.93 -21.37
N ARG A 938 -1.94 14.62 -21.19
CA ARG A 938 -2.87 13.57 -21.57
C ARG A 938 -3.69 13.10 -20.38
N ARG A 939 -5.02 13.03 -20.56
CA ARG A 939 -5.98 12.58 -19.54
C ARG A 939 -5.86 11.09 -19.18
N ASP A 940 -5.32 10.29 -20.09
CA ASP A 940 -5.18 8.83 -20.03
C ASP A 940 -3.79 8.35 -19.61
N GLY A 941 -2.82 9.27 -19.46
CA GLY A 941 -1.47 8.96 -18.97
C GLY A 941 -1.32 9.19 -17.47
N ASP A 942 -0.26 8.63 -16.87
CA ASP A 942 0.14 8.94 -15.50
C ASP A 942 0.49 10.44 -15.41
N LEU A 943 -0.29 11.19 -14.64
CA LEU A 943 -0.12 12.63 -14.49
C LEU A 943 1.22 12.96 -13.84
N MET A 944 1.63 12.22 -12.80
CA MET A 944 2.89 12.48 -12.09
C MET A 944 4.09 12.23 -13.00
N ALA A 945 4.07 11.16 -13.79
CA ALA A 945 5.11 10.89 -14.80
C ALA A 945 5.15 11.94 -15.93
N GLN A 946 4.02 12.59 -16.24
CA GLN A 946 3.97 13.68 -17.22
C GLN A 946 4.43 15.02 -16.63
N LEU A 947 4.21 15.23 -15.34
CA LEU A 947 4.66 16.43 -14.62
C LEU A 947 6.17 16.44 -14.41
N THR A 948 6.80 15.27 -14.20
CA THR A 948 8.25 15.09 -14.01
C THR A 948 9.08 15.11 -15.28
N LYS A 949 8.48 14.87 -16.46
CA LYS A 949 9.14 15.05 -17.76
C LYS A 949 9.31 16.53 -18.06
N ASP A 950 10.52 17.04 -17.87
CA ASP A 950 10.92 18.40 -18.21
C ASP A 950 11.85 18.44 -19.42
#